data_AF-A0A0F5ASN4-F1
#
_entry.id   AF-A0A0F5ASN4-F1
#
_cell.length_a   1.000
_cell.length_b   1.000
_cell.length_c   1.000
_cell.angle_alpha   90.00
_cell.angle_beta   90.00
_cell.angle_gamma   90.00
#
_symmetry.space_group_name_H-M   'P 1'
#
loop_
_entity.id
_entity.type
_entity.pdbx_description
1 polymer ?
#
loop_
_entity_poly.entity_id
_entity_poly.type
_entity_poly.pdbx_seq_one_letter_code
_entity_poly.pdbx_strand_id
1 'polypeptide(L)'
;MTPSRAVALGLAGLALTSPSVHAAVDCQPLPGWQNGNTYTKGDQVKADNTAYEARWWTQADPATQSGEWKAWKILGQCAGSVNQAPTATLTVSPSGPVEVGDTLTFTLAGADTDGTVTSFVLSQGDTVLYEGAEATTIDWQAEQTGRFTFTLTVTDDKGATDTLTLQQVVGDDQTGGDEYACRPAGLYTTPDVDVPYCSVYDENGLEYMGADHPRRVIGYFTSWRNGANGQPAYLVSDIPWDKITHINYAFAHVNADNQLSIGDPNAPDNPATQMTWPGVAGAEMDPTLPYKGHFNLLNKYKKQHPDVKTLISVGGWAETGGYFGENGERIDSGGFYTMTTNADGSVNQAGIKAFTDSAVAFLRQYGFDGLDIDYEYPSSMKDSGHPDDFEYSNPRRAHLNKSYQVLMKSLREALDKASAQDGKHYMLTIAAPSSGYLLRGMETFQTTQYLDYVNIMSYDLHGAWNDHVGHQAPLYDTGEDSELKQWNVYQTPEFEGIGYLNTDWAATYFMGGMSPGRINIGIPYYTRGFKDVQGGDKGLWGRAPLPNQSECPAGTGVGEKNKCGNGAVGIDNLWHDVDELGNEVPAGSNPLWHVKNLLDGKLPAYAAKYGLDPEQDPSDRLTGSYQAYYDDIAKAPWVWNEEKGVFLSMEDETSMAEKVDYVINKGLGGVMFWELAGDYRYDDQRQAYFMGDTLTSLAYQTFKQTGSDYSLQRGDANFQVPSEQVDVTFDALNFPVGDDNYPIRPTFRFTNHSDLDLSGATISFDVPVSTSAIFKSDWNAQKKLRMEVVRDSSNASGNNIGGFDATHHRFAITLINEWGGIEQSFKPGETLDAQVMYYMPITNPTNITIEKDGQRYAVKQEYPNLPPALPGSTSQSGGESQCPGVDVASLSTYPNWPNGGNHASGGDQLIYQEAVWEAKWWTQAAPGGQAWRQVCSL
;
A
#
# COMPACT_ATOMS: atom_id res chain seq x y z
N MET A 1 71.03 -18.56 -8.18
CA MET A 1 71.72 -17.74 -7.17
C MET A 1 70.80 -16.58 -6.80
N THR A 2 70.21 -16.70 -5.60
CA THR A 2 69.63 -15.70 -4.69
C THR A 2 70.69 -14.66 -4.23
N PRO A 3 70.43 -13.69 -3.30
CA PRO A 3 69.20 -13.00 -2.85
C PRO A 3 69.36 -11.47 -2.52
N SER A 4 68.27 -10.90 -2.00
CA SER A 4 68.00 -9.67 -1.21
C SER A 4 69.06 -9.07 -0.27
N ARG A 5 68.90 -7.77 0.11
CA ARG A 5 68.71 -7.30 1.52
C ARG A 5 68.40 -5.78 1.67
N ALA A 6 67.63 -5.49 2.72
CA ALA A 6 67.08 -4.22 3.20
C ALA A 6 68.06 -3.34 4.00
N VAL A 7 67.73 -2.05 4.20
CA VAL A 7 68.19 -1.21 5.33
C VAL A 7 67.14 -0.16 5.72
N ALA A 8 66.92 -0.03 7.04
CA ALA A 8 66.09 0.95 7.74
C ALA A 8 66.84 2.28 7.99
N LEU A 9 66.12 3.41 8.13
CA LEU A 9 66.66 4.63 8.73
C LEU A 9 65.66 5.29 9.70
N GLY A 10 66.18 5.67 10.86
CA GLY A 10 65.45 6.20 12.01
C GLY A 10 65.31 7.74 12.06
N LEU A 11 64.54 8.15 13.07
CA LEU A 11 64.13 9.51 13.40
C LEU A 11 65.28 10.44 13.84
N ALA A 12 65.13 11.73 13.49
CA ALA A 12 65.57 12.86 14.30
C ALA A 12 64.48 13.96 14.25
N GLY A 13 64.02 14.40 15.41
CA GLY A 13 62.87 15.30 15.58
C GLY A 13 63.18 16.78 15.30
N LEU A 14 62.20 17.47 14.71
CA LEU A 14 62.04 18.90 14.77
C LEU A 14 60.85 19.23 15.68
N ALA A 15 61.08 20.12 16.64
CA ALA A 15 60.03 20.69 17.48
C ALA A 15 59.15 21.62 16.64
N LEU A 16 57.88 21.23 16.47
CA LEU A 16 56.81 22.09 15.98
C LEU A 16 56.08 22.67 17.20
N THR A 17 56.18 23.98 17.37
CA THR A 17 55.29 24.74 18.25
C THR A 17 53.88 24.70 17.64
N SER A 18 52.95 23.97 18.26
CA SER A 18 51.54 24.02 17.87
C SER A 18 50.99 25.41 18.18
N PRO A 19 50.51 26.20 17.19
CA PRO A 19 49.64 27.31 17.50
C PRO A 19 48.34 26.74 18.07
N SER A 20 47.85 27.33 19.16
CA SER A 20 46.54 27.00 19.73
C SER A 20 45.47 27.30 18.67
N VAL A 21 44.96 26.24 18.01
CA VAL A 21 43.86 26.37 17.05
C VAL A 21 42.62 26.73 17.85
N HIS A 22 42.25 28.02 17.85
CA HIS A 22 40.94 28.43 18.33
C HIS A 22 39.91 28.04 17.26
N ALA A 23 38.77 27.50 17.67
CA ALA A 23 37.68 27.16 16.74
C ALA A 23 37.25 28.39 15.92
N ALA A 24 36.90 28.19 14.65
CA ALA A 24 36.30 29.23 13.83
C ALA A 24 34.88 29.51 14.35
N VAL A 25 34.54 30.79 14.55
CA VAL A 25 33.25 31.23 15.09
C VAL A 25 32.48 31.94 13.99
N ASP A 26 31.19 31.65 13.85
CA ASP A 26 30.32 32.45 13.00
C ASP A 26 30.09 33.83 13.65
N CYS A 27 30.71 34.85 13.05
CA CYS A 27 30.59 36.23 13.51
C CYS A 27 29.51 37.02 12.77
N GLN A 28 28.77 36.42 11.82
CA GLN A 28 27.66 37.10 11.14
C GLN A 28 26.62 37.64 12.14
N PRO A 29 26.13 36.86 13.12
CA PRO A 29 25.12 37.36 14.07
C PRO A 29 25.71 38.29 15.14
N LEU A 30 27.04 38.37 15.29
CA LEU A 30 27.67 39.15 16.35
C LEU A 30 27.76 40.64 15.98
N PRO A 31 27.27 41.55 16.84
CA PRO A 31 27.41 42.99 16.61
C PRO A 31 28.88 43.42 16.72
N GLY A 32 29.28 44.44 15.96
CA GLY A 32 30.60 45.04 16.10
C GLY A 32 30.77 45.70 17.47
N TRP A 33 31.93 45.53 18.11
CA TRP A 33 32.23 46.28 19.34
C TRP A 33 32.26 47.78 19.07
N GLN A 34 31.65 48.57 19.96
CA GLN A 34 31.56 50.03 19.85
C GLN A 34 32.14 50.69 21.11
N ASN A 35 33.06 51.63 20.91
CA ASN A 35 33.68 52.38 21.98
C ASN A 35 32.64 53.26 22.73
N GLY A 36 32.61 53.17 24.06
CA GLY A 36 31.66 53.88 24.91
C GLY A 36 30.34 53.14 25.19
N ASN A 37 30.07 52.03 24.51
CA ASN A 37 28.95 51.15 24.86
C ASN A 37 29.29 50.30 26.09
N THR A 38 28.25 50.01 26.86
CA THR A 38 28.33 49.15 28.05
C THR A 38 27.99 47.72 27.69
N TYR A 39 28.86 46.79 28.05
CA TYR A 39 28.68 45.35 27.88
C TYR A 39 28.69 44.66 29.25
N THR A 40 27.88 43.62 29.42
CA THR A 40 27.70 42.85 30.65
C THR A 40 27.98 41.37 30.42
N LYS A 41 27.99 40.56 31.48
CA LYS A 41 28.38 39.16 31.40
C LYS A 41 27.50 38.40 30.38
N GLY A 42 28.14 37.78 29.39
CA GLY A 42 27.48 37.01 28.32
C GLY A 42 27.28 37.78 27.02
N ASP A 43 27.45 39.12 27.01
CA ASP A 43 27.35 39.90 25.78
C ASP A 43 28.49 39.53 24.83
N GLN A 44 28.15 39.23 23.57
CA GLN A 44 29.10 38.83 22.53
C GLN A 44 29.24 39.91 21.46
N VAL A 45 30.48 40.16 21.04
CA VAL A 45 30.82 41.16 20.01
C VAL A 45 31.92 40.66 19.09
N LYS A 46 32.03 41.28 17.91
CA LYS A 46 33.17 41.10 17.01
C LYS A 46 34.05 42.36 16.92
N ALA A 47 35.37 42.15 16.93
CA ALA A 47 36.38 43.18 16.66
C ALA A 47 37.62 42.52 16.03
N ASP A 48 38.25 43.15 15.05
CA ASP A 48 39.47 42.66 14.38
C ASP A 48 39.41 41.17 14.00
N ASN A 49 38.32 40.78 13.31
CA ASN A 49 38.06 39.40 12.85
C ASN A 49 38.05 38.34 13.97
N THR A 50 37.76 38.75 15.21
CA THR A 50 37.73 37.87 16.39
C THR A 50 36.43 38.08 17.16
N ALA A 51 35.82 36.98 17.61
CA ALA A 51 34.65 36.98 18.48
C ALA A 51 35.05 37.01 19.96
N TYR A 52 34.36 37.82 20.76
CA TYR A 52 34.60 38.00 22.19
C TYR A 52 33.31 37.90 22.99
N GLU A 53 33.41 37.44 24.24
CA GLU A 53 32.32 37.41 25.23
C GLU A 53 32.74 38.19 26.49
N ALA A 54 31.92 39.12 26.94
CA ALA A 54 32.18 39.87 28.17
C ALA A 54 31.97 38.96 29.39
N ARG A 55 32.92 38.97 30.35
CA ARG A 55 32.84 38.15 31.57
C ARG A 55 32.10 38.86 32.72
N TRP A 56 32.05 40.19 32.68
CA TRP A 56 31.38 41.08 33.63
C TRP A 56 31.22 42.46 32.99
N TRP A 57 30.64 43.41 33.72
CA TRP A 57 30.43 44.79 33.25
C TRP A 57 31.73 45.43 32.73
N THR A 58 31.74 45.92 31.49
CA THR A 58 32.91 46.55 30.87
C THR A 58 32.51 47.54 29.77
N GLN A 59 33.34 48.56 29.57
CA GLN A 59 33.34 49.43 28.39
C GLN A 59 34.68 49.38 27.66
N ALA A 60 35.60 48.52 28.12
CA ALA A 60 36.96 48.47 27.62
C ALA A 60 37.06 47.69 26.31
N ASP A 61 38.07 47.99 25.51
CA ASP A 61 38.30 47.38 24.19
C ASP A 61 38.65 45.88 24.28
N PRO A 62 37.87 44.97 23.66
CA PRO A 62 38.12 43.53 23.67
C PRO A 62 39.46 43.12 23.05
N ALA A 63 39.99 43.84 22.06
CA ALA A 63 41.26 43.52 21.42
C ALA A 63 42.45 43.69 22.38
N THR A 64 42.34 44.61 23.36
CA THR A 64 43.42 44.88 24.34
C THR A 64 43.13 44.34 25.73
N GLN A 65 41.85 44.15 26.07
CA GLN A 65 41.37 43.66 27.37
C GLN A 65 40.79 42.24 27.32
N SER A 66 41.33 41.39 26.45
CA SER A 66 41.06 39.95 26.42
C SER A 66 42.19 39.12 27.07
N GLY A 67 41.80 38.01 27.72
CA GLY A 67 42.70 37.08 28.42
C GLY A 67 42.00 36.34 29.56
N GLU A 68 42.64 35.32 30.12
CA GLU A 68 42.06 34.45 31.16
C GLU A 68 41.50 35.22 32.37
N TRP A 69 42.13 36.36 32.71
CA TRP A 69 41.81 37.20 33.86
C TRP A 69 41.33 38.62 33.49
N LYS A 70 40.98 38.87 32.22
CA LYS A 70 40.53 40.19 31.77
C LYS A 70 39.03 40.22 31.48
N ALA A 71 38.51 41.41 31.18
CA ALA A 71 37.07 41.63 30.98
C ALA A 71 36.46 40.83 29.82
N TRP A 72 37.26 40.47 28.82
CA TRP A 72 36.81 39.74 27.63
C TRP A 72 37.43 38.34 27.51
N LYS A 73 36.58 37.35 27.20
CA LYS A 73 36.96 36.00 26.80
C LYS A 73 36.99 35.93 25.27
N ILE A 74 38.06 35.38 24.69
CA ILE A 74 38.13 35.12 23.24
C ILE A 74 37.31 33.86 22.94
N LEU A 75 36.36 33.97 22.00
CA LEU A 75 35.57 32.84 21.52
C LEU A 75 36.24 32.15 20.33
N GLY A 76 36.90 32.91 19.45
CA GLY A 76 37.66 32.39 18.30
C GLY A 76 37.78 33.40 17.17
N GLN A 77 38.48 33.01 16.10
CA GLN A 77 38.57 33.82 14.87
C GLN A 77 37.26 33.70 14.08
N CYS A 78 36.82 34.79 13.47
CA CYS A 78 35.65 34.78 12.60
C CYS A 78 35.97 33.94 11.35
N ALA A 79 35.12 32.95 11.05
CA ALA A 79 35.25 32.15 9.83
C ALA A 79 35.10 33.06 8.60
N GLY A 80 36.08 33.01 7.67
CA GLY A 80 35.85 33.49 6.31
C GLY A 80 34.81 32.59 5.64
N SER A 81 33.98 33.16 4.76
CA SER A 81 32.88 32.46 4.08
C SER A 81 33.37 31.13 3.48
N VAL A 82 32.75 30.03 3.92
CA VAL A 82 32.86 28.72 3.26
C VAL A 82 32.24 28.86 1.88
N ASN A 83 32.93 28.38 0.85
CA ASN A 83 32.42 28.39 -0.52
C ASN A 83 31.08 27.64 -0.60
N GLN A 84 30.05 28.26 -1.17
CA GLN A 84 28.79 27.58 -1.46
C GLN A 84 28.85 27.04 -2.88
N ALA A 85 28.34 25.83 -3.10
CA ALA A 85 28.25 25.30 -4.45
C ALA A 85 27.29 26.17 -5.29
N PRO A 86 27.53 26.32 -6.61
CA PRO A 86 26.59 26.98 -7.50
C PRO A 86 25.28 26.19 -7.55
N THR A 87 24.22 26.76 -8.13
CA THR A 87 22.96 26.06 -8.45
C THR A 87 22.91 25.82 -9.95
N ALA A 88 22.71 24.57 -10.37
CA ALA A 88 22.52 24.19 -11.76
C ALA A 88 21.05 24.34 -12.18
N THR A 89 20.81 24.79 -13.41
CA THR A 89 19.47 24.87 -14.01
C THR A 89 19.52 24.35 -15.43
N LEU A 90 18.74 23.33 -15.73
CA LEU A 90 18.64 22.68 -17.02
C LEU A 90 17.17 22.62 -17.42
N THR A 91 16.82 23.25 -18.53
CA THR A 91 15.47 23.13 -19.13
C THR A 91 15.60 22.65 -20.57
N VAL A 92 14.54 22.05 -21.10
CA VAL A 92 14.51 21.52 -22.47
C VAL A 92 13.27 22.04 -23.19
N SER A 93 13.41 22.37 -24.47
CA SER A 93 12.30 22.79 -25.34
C SER A 93 12.39 22.11 -26.70
N PRO A 94 11.29 21.54 -27.24
CA PRO A 94 9.98 21.39 -26.60
C PRO A 94 10.05 20.45 -25.38
N SER A 95 9.18 20.66 -24.39
CA SER A 95 9.04 19.81 -23.19
C SER A 95 7.94 18.76 -23.35
N GLY A 96 7.51 18.48 -24.58
CA GLY A 96 6.43 17.55 -24.92
C GLY A 96 6.93 16.22 -25.50
N PRO A 97 6.07 15.46 -26.20
CA PRO A 97 6.48 14.26 -26.93
C PRO A 97 7.59 14.61 -27.93
N VAL A 98 8.61 13.75 -28.01
CA VAL A 98 9.78 13.93 -28.87
C VAL A 98 9.93 12.73 -29.77
N GLU A 99 9.88 12.96 -31.07
CA GLU A 99 10.01 11.91 -32.07
C GLU A 99 11.46 11.80 -32.59
N VAL A 100 11.77 10.66 -33.22
CA VAL A 100 13.04 10.51 -33.93
C VAL A 100 13.10 11.52 -35.08
N GLY A 101 14.09 12.38 -35.05
CA GLY A 101 14.30 13.48 -36.00
C GLY A 101 14.12 14.86 -35.36
N ASP A 102 13.41 14.96 -34.23
CA ASP A 102 13.21 16.21 -33.51
C ASP A 102 14.51 16.77 -32.95
N THR A 103 14.57 18.09 -32.85
CA THR A 103 15.68 18.82 -32.24
C THR A 103 15.21 19.45 -30.95
N LEU A 104 15.84 19.05 -29.84
CA LEU A 104 15.58 19.60 -28.52
C LEU A 104 16.64 20.63 -28.18
N THR A 105 16.20 21.80 -27.76
CA THR A 105 17.08 22.85 -27.27
C THR A 105 17.14 22.78 -25.74
N PHE A 106 18.27 22.30 -25.23
CA PHE A 106 18.60 22.37 -23.80
C PHE A 106 19.08 23.78 -23.46
N THR A 107 18.55 24.40 -22.42
CA THR A 107 19.06 25.66 -21.88
C THR A 107 19.81 25.38 -20.58
N LEU A 108 21.10 25.68 -20.58
CA LEU A 108 22.02 25.47 -19.48
C LEU A 108 22.18 26.82 -18.77
N ALA A 109 21.83 26.87 -17.49
CA ALA A 109 22.00 28.05 -16.65
C ALA A 109 22.56 27.66 -15.28
N GLY A 110 23.17 28.63 -14.61
CA GLY A 110 23.78 28.42 -13.31
C GLY A 110 23.93 29.73 -12.56
N ALA A 111 23.74 29.69 -11.24
CA ALA A 111 23.86 30.85 -10.37
C ALA A 111 24.71 30.50 -9.15
N ASP A 112 25.58 31.40 -8.73
CA ASP A 112 26.37 31.24 -7.51
C ASP A 112 26.12 32.44 -6.60
N THR A 113 25.92 32.17 -5.31
CA THR A 113 25.54 33.18 -4.33
C THR A 113 26.74 33.80 -3.61
N ASP A 114 27.90 33.14 -3.61
CA ASP A 114 29.13 33.63 -2.96
C ASP A 114 30.36 33.64 -3.89
N GLY A 115 30.16 33.43 -5.19
CA GLY A 115 31.19 33.43 -6.21
C GLY A 115 30.64 33.63 -7.62
N THR A 116 31.37 33.13 -8.61
CA THR A 116 30.97 33.15 -10.02
C THR A 116 31.10 31.77 -10.63
N VAL A 117 30.12 31.36 -11.42
CA VAL A 117 30.19 30.12 -12.21
C VAL A 117 31.31 30.22 -13.24
N THR A 118 32.15 29.18 -13.31
CA THR A 118 33.30 29.08 -14.24
C THR A 118 33.17 27.96 -15.25
N SER A 119 32.30 26.96 -15.03
CA SER A 119 32.13 25.84 -15.95
C SER A 119 30.70 25.30 -15.98
N PHE A 120 30.27 24.87 -17.16
CA PHE A 120 29.07 24.12 -17.47
C PHE A 120 29.47 22.90 -18.29
N VAL A 121 29.09 21.71 -17.82
CA VAL A 121 29.30 20.44 -18.54
C VAL A 121 27.96 19.74 -18.68
N LEU A 122 27.46 19.60 -19.92
CA LEU A 122 26.29 18.78 -20.22
C LEU A 122 26.74 17.46 -20.82
N SER A 123 26.32 16.34 -20.24
CA SER A 123 26.54 15.01 -20.78
C SER A 123 25.24 14.24 -21.00
N GLN A 124 25.30 13.26 -21.89
CA GLN A 124 24.28 12.25 -22.13
C GLN A 124 24.92 10.88 -21.83
N GLY A 125 24.57 10.29 -20.69
CA GLY A 125 25.35 9.16 -20.13
C GLY A 125 26.83 9.53 -20.01
N ASP A 126 27.71 8.71 -20.59
CA ASP A 126 29.17 8.94 -20.59
C ASP A 126 29.64 9.93 -21.69
N THR A 127 28.75 10.42 -22.55
CA THR A 127 29.12 11.29 -23.68
C THR A 127 28.92 12.76 -23.32
N VAL A 128 29.98 13.57 -23.37
CA VAL A 128 29.89 15.04 -23.15
C VAL A 128 29.33 15.70 -24.41
N LEU A 129 28.20 16.40 -24.26
CA LEU A 129 27.53 17.16 -25.32
C LEU A 129 28.01 18.62 -25.34
N TYR A 130 28.33 19.19 -24.18
CA TYR A 130 28.86 20.55 -24.07
C TYR A 130 29.80 20.68 -22.87
N GLU A 131 30.86 21.48 -23.05
CA GLU A 131 31.75 21.93 -22.00
C GLU A 131 32.16 23.38 -22.31
N GLY A 132 31.90 24.30 -21.37
CA GLY A 132 32.21 25.72 -21.57
C GLY A 132 32.01 26.56 -20.31
N ALA A 133 32.41 27.83 -20.38
CA ALA A 133 32.40 28.73 -19.22
C ALA A 133 31.14 29.61 -19.12
N GLU A 134 30.21 29.51 -20.07
CA GLU A 134 29.05 30.39 -20.15
C GLU A 134 27.75 29.57 -20.22
N ALA A 135 26.69 30.13 -19.62
CA ALA A 135 25.34 29.65 -19.82
C ALA A 135 24.99 29.74 -21.32
N THR A 136 24.42 28.67 -21.87
CA THR A 136 24.17 28.57 -23.31
C THR A 136 22.95 27.70 -23.59
N THR A 137 22.56 27.61 -24.84
CA THR A 137 21.65 26.59 -25.33
C THR A 137 22.39 25.55 -26.17
N ILE A 138 21.96 24.28 -26.10
CA ILE A 138 22.50 23.16 -26.86
C ILE A 138 21.36 22.46 -27.57
N ASP A 139 21.44 22.42 -28.90
CA ASP A 139 20.53 21.64 -29.73
C ASP A 139 21.03 20.20 -29.79
N TRP A 140 20.17 19.26 -29.41
CA TRP A 140 20.39 17.83 -29.49
C TRP A 140 19.34 17.22 -30.41
N GLN A 141 19.79 16.45 -31.40
CA GLN A 141 18.90 15.78 -32.34
C GLN A 141 18.61 14.35 -31.87
N ALA A 142 17.33 14.01 -31.82
CA ALA A 142 16.85 12.69 -31.48
C ALA A 142 17.06 11.71 -32.65
N GLU A 143 18.17 10.97 -32.67
CA GLU A 143 18.50 10.08 -33.81
C GLU A 143 17.90 8.66 -33.72
N GLN A 144 17.48 8.24 -32.53
CA GLN A 144 16.91 6.91 -32.28
C GLN A 144 15.92 6.94 -31.11
N THR A 145 15.02 5.95 -31.06
CA THR A 145 14.09 5.81 -29.93
C THR A 145 14.79 5.34 -28.66
N GLY A 146 14.23 5.67 -27.50
CA GLY A 146 14.74 5.26 -26.20
C GLY A 146 14.65 6.35 -25.13
N ARG A 147 15.06 6.00 -23.90
CA ARG A 147 15.19 6.93 -22.78
C ARG A 147 16.63 7.42 -22.69
N PHE A 148 16.81 8.73 -22.70
CA PHE A 148 18.10 9.39 -22.64
C PHE A 148 18.21 10.23 -21.36
N THR A 149 19.32 10.07 -20.65
CA THR A 149 19.58 10.82 -19.41
C THR A 149 20.62 11.89 -19.69
N PHE A 150 20.27 13.14 -19.43
CA PHE A 150 21.12 14.31 -19.58
C PHE A 150 21.54 14.81 -18.20
N THR A 151 22.82 15.08 -18.01
CA THR A 151 23.36 15.55 -16.73
C THR A 151 24.09 16.87 -16.96
N LEU A 152 23.62 17.94 -16.32
CA LEU A 152 24.31 19.24 -16.28
C LEU A 152 25.11 19.34 -14.98
N THR A 153 26.42 19.52 -15.07
CA THR A 153 27.28 19.87 -13.94
C THR A 153 27.76 21.32 -14.08
N VAL A 154 27.58 22.12 -13.03
CA VAL A 154 28.00 23.53 -12.96
C VAL A 154 29.08 23.67 -11.90
N THR A 155 30.18 24.37 -12.20
CA THR A 155 31.32 24.58 -11.27
C THR A 155 31.57 26.08 -11.04
N ASP A 156 31.87 26.47 -9.80
CA ASP A 156 32.20 27.86 -9.43
C ASP A 156 33.71 28.21 -9.51
N ASP A 157 34.09 29.43 -9.14
CA ASP A 157 35.46 29.96 -9.16
C ASP A 157 36.35 29.42 -8.02
N LYS A 158 35.76 28.71 -7.07
CA LYS A 158 36.47 28.09 -5.94
C LYS A 158 36.42 26.55 -6.00
N GLY A 159 35.88 25.99 -7.08
CA GLY A 159 35.90 24.57 -7.43
C GLY A 159 34.77 23.72 -6.83
N ALA A 160 33.70 24.30 -6.25
CA ALA A 160 32.53 23.51 -5.88
C ALA A 160 31.57 23.35 -7.06
N THR A 161 30.78 22.28 -7.02
CA THR A 161 29.92 21.86 -8.13
C THR A 161 28.51 21.53 -7.69
N ASP A 162 27.54 21.77 -8.57
CA ASP A 162 26.19 21.24 -8.47
C ASP A 162 25.80 20.52 -9.76
N THR A 163 24.93 19.53 -9.65
CA THR A 163 24.56 18.64 -10.76
C THR A 163 23.05 18.46 -10.83
N LEU A 164 22.49 18.63 -12.02
CA LEU A 164 21.07 18.40 -12.31
C LEU A 164 20.91 17.39 -13.44
N THR A 165 20.05 16.39 -13.23
CA THR A 165 19.76 15.34 -14.21
C THR A 165 18.36 15.52 -14.77
N LEU A 166 18.21 15.41 -16.09
CA LEU A 166 16.94 15.43 -16.82
C LEU A 166 16.83 14.17 -17.69
N GLN A 167 15.69 13.47 -17.63
CA GLN A 167 15.40 12.35 -18.52
C GLN A 167 14.48 12.80 -19.66
N GLN A 168 14.82 12.41 -20.89
CA GLN A 168 14.01 12.61 -22.08
C GLN A 168 13.74 11.27 -22.76
N VAL A 169 12.49 11.03 -23.14
CA VAL A 169 12.09 9.87 -23.94
C VAL A 169 11.91 10.31 -25.39
N VAL A 170 12.42 9.51 -26.32
CA VAL A 170 12.23 9.66 -27.78
C VAL A 170 11.51 8.41 -28.30
N GLY A 171 10.38 8.54 -28.98
CA GLY A 171 9.56 7.39 -29.40
C GLY A 171 8.43 7.76 -30.36
N ASP A 172 7.97 6.78 -31.13
CA ASP A 172 6.79 6.90 -32.00
C ASP A 172 5.55 6.96 -31.11
N ASP A 173 5.17 8.17 -30.73
CA ASP A 173 3.92 8.41 -30.03
C ASP A 173 2.80 8.41 -31.08
N GLN A 174 2.38 7.21 -31.47
CA GLN A 174 1.05 7.02 -32.06
C GLN A 174 -0.08 7.36 -31.08
N THR A 175 0.19 7.96 -29.91
CA THR A 175 -0.83 8.58 -29.08
C THR A 175 -0.73 10.11 -29.19
N GLY A 176 -1.45 10.66 -30.16
CA GLY A 176 -1.80 12.07 -30.07
C GLY A 176 -2.56 12.30 -28.76
N GLY A 177 -1.98 13.03 -27.81
CA GLY A 177 -2.68 13.60 -26.66
C GLY A 177 -3.59 12.63 -25.91
N ASP A 178 -3.08 11.48 -25.47
CA ASP A 178 -3.83 10.63 -24.57
C ASP A 178 -3.65 11.15 -23.14
N GLU A 179 -4.66 11.84 -22.60
CA GLU A 179 -4.80 12.33 -21.22
C GLU A 179 -4.58 11.22 -20.14
N TYR A 180 -4.34 9.99 -20.58
CA TYR A 180 -4.31 8.75 -19.80
C TYR A 180 -3.01 7.95 -19.94
N ALA A 181 -1.97 8.47 -20.60
CA ALA A 181 -0.70 7.77 -20.78
C ALA A 181 -0.12 7.25 -19.45
N CYS A 182 0.32 6.00 -19.42
CA CYS A 182 0.85 5.29 -18.25
C CYS A 182 -0.09 5.12 -17.05
N ARG A 183 -1.36 5.54 -17.13
CA ARG A 183 -2.27 5.47 -15.98
C ARG A 183 -2.65 4.01 -15.66
N PRO A 184 -2.55 3.56 -14.41
CA PRO A 184 -3.04 2.24 -14.01
C PRO A 184 -4.53 2.04 -14.35
N ALA A 185 -4.85 0.85 -14.87
CA ALA A 185 -6.22 0.52 -15.28
C ALA A 185 -7.23 0.70 -14.13
N GLY A 186 -8.28 1.47 -14.41
CA GLY A 186 -9.36 1.78 -13.45
C GLY A 186 -8.99 2.77 -12.35
N LEU A 187 -7.83 3.45 -12.43
CA LEU A 187 -7.52 4.60 -11.56
C LEU A 187 -8.28 5.83 -12.05
N TYR A 188 -8.86 6.59 -11.13
CA TYR A 188 -9.58 7.83 -11.39
C TYR A 188 -8.67 8.90 -12.01
N THR A 189 -9.19 9.65 -13.00
CA THR A 189 -8.52 10.84 -13.53
C THR A 189 -9.14 12.08 -12.93
N THR A 190 -8.31 12.92 -12.32
CA THR A 190 -8.71 14.27 -11.92
C THR A 190 -8.92 15.14 -13.17
N PRO A 191 -10.13 15.68 -13.40
CA PRO A 191 -10.42 16.49 -14.57
C PRO A 191 -9.49 17.70 -14.68
N ASP A 192 -9.08 18.01 -15.91
CA ASP A 192 -8.27 19.19 -16.25
C ASP A 192 -6.88 19.22 -15.59
N VAL A 193 -6.33 18.06 -15.19
CA VAL A 193 -5.00 17.93 -14.59
C VAL A 193 -4.17 16.90 -15.37
N ASP A 194 -3.03 17.35 -15.90
CA ASP A 194 -2.03 16.49 -16.53
C ASP A 194 -1.15 15.84 -15.45
N VAL A 195 -1.54 14.64 -15.02
CA VAL A 195 -0.85 13.91 -13.94
C VAL A 195 0.33 13.13 -14.54
N PRO A 196 1.56 13.30 -14.02
CA PRO A 196 2.75 12.63 -14.56
C PRO A 196 2.83 11.16 -14.14
N TYR A 197 1.85 10.33 -14.50
CA TYR A 197 1.82 8.89 -14.17
C TYR A 197 3.08 8.17 -14.65
N CYS A 198 3.63 8.56 -15.80
CA CYS A 198 4.84 7.97 -16.37
C CYS A 198 6.11 8.14 -15.50
N SER A 199 6.06 8.95 -14.44
CA SER A 199 7.13 9.04 -13.45
C SER A 199 7.20 7.81 -12.53
N VAL A 200 6.12 7.05 -12.41
CA VAL A 200 5.99 5.88 -11.53
C VAL A 200 5.51 4.64 -12.28
N TYR A 201 4.84 4.80 -13.43
CA TYR A 201 4.27 3.71 -14.22
C TYR A 201 4.82 3.70 -15.64
N ASP A 202 4.86 2.54 -16.28
CA ASP A 202 5.11 2.41 -17.72
C ASP A 202 3.86 2.70 -18.54
N GLU A 203 3.99 2.66 -19.86
CA GLU A 203 2.91 2.92 -20.83
C GLU A 203 1.67 2.03 -20.65
N ASN A 204 1.80 0.86 -20.01
CA ASN A 204 0.71 -0.06 -19.75
C ASN A 204 0.08 0.15 -18.36
N GLY A 205 0.66 1.01 -17.51
CA GLY A 205 0.27 1.18 -16.12
C GLY A 205 0.91 0.17 -15.16
N LEU A 206 2.00 -0.49 -15.58
CA LEU A 206 2.84 -1.31 -14.70
C LEU A 206 3.78 -0.41 -13.89
N GLU A 207 3.95 -0.68 -12.61
CA GLU A 207 4.73 0.16 -11.72
C GLU A 207 6.23 -0.07 -11.86
N TYR A 208 6.99 1.02 -11.92
CA TYR A 208 8.45 1.01 -11.81
C TYR A 208 8.89 0.79 -10.36
N MET A 209 9.47 -0.38 -10.10
CA MET A 209 9.99 -0.82 -8.79
C MET A 209 11.45 -1.33 -8.85
N GLY A 210 12.14 -1.10 -9.98
CA GLY A 210 13.47 -1.67 -10.25
C GLY A 210 13.41 -2.97 -11.05
N ALA A 211 14.45 -3.23 -11.85
CA ALA A 211 14.45 -4.31 -12.85
C ALA A 211 14.37 -5.73 -12.27
N ASP A 212 14.61 -5.89 -10.97
CA ASP A 212 14.60 -7.18 -10.28
C ASP A 212 13.46 -7.31 -9.25
N HIS A 213 12.50 -6.39 -9.28
CA HIS A 213 11.31 -6.37 -8.43
C HIS A 213 10.02 -6.32 -9.27
N PRO A 214 9.59 -7.46 -9.87
CA PRO A 214 8.39 -7.49 -10.72
C PRO A 214 7.07 -7.38 -9.95
N ARG A 215 7.11 -7.42 -8.61
CA ARG A 215 5.96 -7.34 -7.70
C ARG A 215 6.30 -6.56 -6.45
N ARG A 216 5.27 -6.02 -5.79
CA ARG A 216 5.44 -5.25 -4.55
C ARG A 216 5.85 -6.15 -3.39
N VAL A 217 6.79 -5.65 -2.60
CA VAL A 217 7.20 -6.18 -1.29
C VAL A 217 7.15 -5.00 -0.33
N ILE A 218 6.05 -4.87 0.41
CA ILE A 218 5.68 -3.67 1.17
C ILE A 218 5.84 -3.93 2.66
N GLY A 219 6.78 -3.24 3.30
CA GLY A 219 7.02 -3.38 4.74
C GLY A 219 6.46 -2.23 5.55
N TYR A 220 5.65 -2.52 6.57
CA TYR A 220 5.35 -1.53 7.60
C TYR A 220 6.54 -1.36 8.55
N PHE A 221 7.03 -0.13 8.67
CA PHE A 221 8.06 0.29 9.61
C PHE A 221 7.42 1.06 10.76
N THR A 222 7.57 0.57 11.99
CA THR A 222 6.94 1.16 13.17
C THR A 222 7.87 2.13 13.89
N SER A 223 7.35 3.32 14.21
CA SER A 223 8.11 4.41 14.83
C SER A 223 8.52 4.16 16.28
N TRP A 224 7.81 3.27 16.98
CA TRP A 224 7.99 3.05 18.42
C TRP A 224 9.13 2.09 18.77
N ARG A 225 9.67 1.33 17.81
CA ARG A 225 10.84 0.43 18.04
C ARG A 225 12.18 1.16 17.95
N ASN A 226 12.23 2.37 18.49
CA ASN A 226 13.40 3.24 18.48
C ASN A 226 14.43 2.97 19.60
N GLY A 227 14.11 2.05 20.53
CA GLY A 227 15.00 1.61 21.61
C GLY A 227 15.09 2.52 22.83
N ALA A 228 14.35 3.64 22.88
CA ALA A 228 14.40 4.57 24.01
C ALA A 228 13.94 3.97 25.34
N ASN A 229 13.07 2.95 25.30
CA ASN A 229 12.60 2.20 26.46
C ASN A 229 13.56 1.08 26.91
N GLY A 230 14.72 0.93 26.28
CA GLY A 230 15.72 -0.10 26.60
C GLY A 230 15.43 -1.49 26.05
N GLN A 231 14.31 -1.67 25.33
CA GLN A 231 14.08 -2.83 24.49
C GLN A 231 14.96 -2.76 23.22
N PRO A 232 15.15 -3.89 22.52
CA PRO A 232 15.86 -3.87 21.23
C PRO A 232 15.20 -2.93 20.22
N ALA A 233 16.02 -2.11 19.55
CA ALA A 233 15.57 -1.24 18.47
C ALA A 233 15.51 -2.00 17.14
N TYR A 234 14.59 -1.58 16.27
CA TYR A 234 14.59 -1.85 14.84
C TYR A 234 14.53 -0.49 14.13
N LEU A 235 15.65 -0.06 13.55
CA LEU A 235 15.80 1.25 12.95
C LEU A 235 15.70 1.17 11.43
N VAL A 236 15.60 2.34 10.79
CA VAL A 236 15.54 2.45 9.32
C VAL A 236 16.77 1.83 8.64
N SER A 237 17.91 1.80 9.32
CA SER A 237 19.14 1.14 8.86
C SER A 237 19.06 -0.39 8.83
N ASP A 238 18.10 -0.98 9.54
CA ASP A 238 17.92 -2.43 9.65
C ASP A 238 16.97 -3.00 8.59
N ILE A 239 16.28 -2.12 7.85
CA ILE A 239 15.39 -2.49 6.75
C ILE A 239 16.21 -3.19 5.63
N PRO A 240 15.73 -4.32 5.07
CA PRO A 240 16.37 -4.98 3.94
C PRO A 240 16.08 -4.24 2.62
N TRP A 241 16.65 -3.04 2.46
CA TRP A 241 16.40 -2.11 1.35
C TRP A 241 16.61 -2.68 -0.06
N ASP A 242 17.39 -3.76 -0.19
CA ASP A 242 17.64 -4.46 -1.45
C ASP A 242 16.53 -5.46 -1.84
N LYS A 243 15.54 -5.67 -0.98
CA LYS A 243 14.50 -6.70 -1.11
C LYS A 243 13.07 -6.17 -1.01
N ILE A 244 12.92 -4.88 -0.73
CA ILE A 244 11.63 -4.21 -0.57
C ILE A 244 11.41 -3.24 -1.73
N THR A 245 10.14 -2.99 -2.04
CA THR A 245 9.78 -1.95 -3.02
C THR A 245 9.12 -0.75 -2.37
N HIS A 246 8.45 -0.96 -1.23
CA HIS A 246 7.73 0.10 -0.51
C HIS A 246 7.93 -0.01 0.99
N ILE A 247 7.94 1.14 1.66
CA ILE A 247 7.90 1.26 3.11
C ILE A 247 6.70 2.12 3.49
N ASN A 248 5.82 1.56 4.32
CA ASN A 248 4.76 2.32 4.97
C ASN A 248 5.23 2.70 6.39
N TYR A 249 5.41 4.00 6.67
CA TYR A 249 5.82 4.48 7.98
C TYR A 249 4.61 4.58 8.92
N ALA A 250 4.62 3.80 10.01
CA ALA A 250 3.57 3.70 11.00
C ALA A 250 3.93 4.42 12.32
N PHE A 251 3.14 5.36 12.83
CA PHE A 251 1.99 6.00 12.19
C PHE A 251 2.07 7.52 12.36
N ALA A 252 1.46 8.21 11.40
CA ALA A 252 0.93 9.56 11.61
C ALA A 252 -0.55 9.47 12.03
N HIS A 253 -1.12 10.58 12.49
CA HIS A 253 -2.51 10.67 12.92
C HIS A 253 -3.19 11.95 12.41
N VAL A 254 -4.50 12.06 12.65
CA VAL A 254 -5.27 13.28 12.46
C VAL A 254 -5.28 14.07 13.78
N ASN A 255 -4.69 15.26 13.79
CA ASN A 255 -4.65 16.10 15.00
C ASN A 255 -5.96 16.88 15.23
N ALA A 256 -6.02 17.65 16.33
CA ALA A 256 -7.19 18.45 16.72
C ALA A 256 -7.58 19.54 15.69
N ASP A 257 -6.67 19.97 14.83
CA ASP A 257 -6.92 20.92 13.74
C ASP A 257 -7.32 20.24 12.43
N ASN A 258 -7.58 18.92 12.46
CA ASN A 258 -7.88 18.07 11.30
C ASN A 258 -6.73 17.96 10.30
N GLN A 259 -5.48 18.05 10.76
CA GLN A 259 -4.29 17.97 9.92
C GLN A 259 -3.55 16.65 10.15
N LEU A 260 -2.85 16.18 9.11
CA LEU A 260 -1.89 15.09 9.23
C LEU A 260 -0.74 15.53 10.16
N SER A 261 -0.44 14.72 11.17
CA SER A 261 0.49 15.05 12.25
C SER A 261 1.28 13.82 12.72
N ILE A 262 2.46 14.08 13.29
CA ILE A 262 3.35 13.11 13.95
C ILE A 262 3.65 13.55 15.39
N GLY A 263 2.73 14.30 16.01
CA GLY A 263 2.98 15.05 17.25
C GLY A 263 3.79 16.33 17.01
N ASP A 264 4.38 16.93 18.05
CA ASP A 264 5.29 18.07 17.89
C ASP A 264 6.58 17.62 17.18
N PRO A 265 6.85 18.06 15.94
CA PRO A 265 8.06 17.68 15.21
C PRO A 265 9.33 18.32 15.79
N ASN A 266 9.22 19.19 16.80
CA ASN A 266 10.35 19.77 17.52
C ASN A 266 10.57 19.14 18.89
N ALA A 267 9.69 18.25 19.34
CA ALA A 267 9.85 17.56 20.61
C ALA A 267 11.14 16.71 20.57
N PRO A 268 12.07 16.85 21.55
CA PRO A 268 13.38 16.20 21.50
C PRO A 268 13.35 14.67 21.36
N ASP A 269 12.27 14.05 21.82
CA ASP A 269 11.98 12.62 21.80
C ASP A 269 11.10 12.18 20.62
N ASN A 270 10.73 13.09 19.71
CA ASN A 270 10.01 12.73 18.50
C ASN A 270 10.89 11.81 17.63
N PRO A 271 10.49 10.53 17.43
CA PRO A 271 11.32 9.55 16.74
C PRO A 271 11.40 9.82 15.23
N ALA A 272 10.40 10.48 14.66
CA ALA A 272 10.36 10.78 13.23
C ALA A 272 11.39 11.86 12.85
N THR A 273 11.56 12.91 13.66
CA THR A 273 12.27 14.14 13.24
C THR A 273 13.36 14.67 14.16
N GLN A 274 13.45 14.23 15.43
CA GLN A 274 14.41 14.79 16.39
C GLN A 274 15.40 13.79 16.96
N MET A 275 14.99 12.52 17.12
CA MET A 275 15.85 11.48 17.67
C MET A 275 17.12 11.23 16.86
N THR A 276 18.17 10.75 17.54
CA THR A 276 19.41 10.26 16.93
C THR A 276 19.85 8.99 17.65
N TRP A 277 20.61 8.14 16.96
CA TRP A 277 21.13 6.89 17.53
C TRP A 277 22.67 6.85 17.48
N PRO A 278 23.37 7.60 18.35
CA PRO A 278 24.83 7.69 18.32
C PRO A 278 25.49 6.32 18.50
N GLY A 279 26.46 6.02 17.63
CA GLY A 279 27.23 4.78 17.69
C GLY A 279 26.53 3.56 17.09
N VAL A 280 25.31 3.71 16.57
CA VAL A 280 24.64 2.67 15.78
C VAL A 280 25.04 2.85 14.31
N ALA A 281 25.77 1.87 13.76
CA ALA A 281 26.25 1.91 12.39
C ALA A 281 25.09 1.95 11.39
N GLY A 282 25.17 2.84 10.39
CA GLY A 282 24.12 3.04 9.39
C GLY A 282 23.04 4.06 9.81
N ALA A 283 22.87 4.27 11.11
CA ALA A 283 21.92 5.25 11.68
C ALA A 283 22.52 6.65 11.87
N GLU A 284 23.64 6.97 11.21
CA GLU A 284 24.19 8.33 11.20
C GLU A 284 23.28 9.25 10.38
N MET A 285 22.95 10.42 10.94
CA MET A 285 22.10 11.40 10.27
C MET A 285 22.80 12.02 9.06
N ASP A 286 22.07 12.24 7.97
CA ASP A 286 22.46 13.12 6.87
C ASP A 286 22.40 14.58 7.35
N PRO A 287 23.53 15.29 7.47
CA PRO A 287 23.56 16.66 7.99
C PRO A 287 23.00 17.71 7.02
N THR A 288 22.71 17.34 5.76
CA THR A 288 22.13 18.26 4.77
C THR A 288 20.62 18.41 4.92
N LEU A 289 19.97 17.52 5.67
CA LEU A 289 18.53 17.56 5.90
C LEU A 289 18.22 18.43 7.14
N PRO A 290 17.14 19.23 7.10
CA PRO A 290 16.77 20.12 8.21
C PRO A 290 16.07 19.41 9.38
N TYR A 291 16.05 18.08 9.36
CA TYR A 291 15.44 17.20 10.38
C TYR A 291 16.32 15.97 10.61
N LYS A 292 16.12 15.31 11.74
CA LYS A 292 16.80 14.07 12.19
C LYS A 292 15.81 12.91 12.18
N GLY A 293 15.96 11.95 13.11
CA GLY A 293 15.04 10.86 13.33
C GLY A 293 14.95 9.88 12.16
N HIS A 294 13.87 9.10 12.16
CA HIS A 294 13.60 8.13 11.11
C HIS A 294 13.44 8.80 9.73
N PHE A 295 12.88 10.00 9.64
CA PHE A 295 12.67 10.68 8.34
C PHE A 295 13.97 11.10 7.69
N ASN A 296 14.98 11.49 8.49
CA ASN A 296 16.32 11.70 7.98
C ASN A 296 16.91 10.41 7.39
N LEU A 297 16.81 9.30 8.13
CA LEU A 297 17.33 8.01 7.68
C LEU A 297 16.58 7.49 6.44
N LEU A 298 15.25 7.62 6.38
CA LEU A 298 14.48 7.20 5.21
C LEU A 298 14.96 7.94 3.95
N ASN A 299 15.12 9.27 4.03
CA ASN A 299 15.63 10.05 2.91
C ASN A 299 17.09 9.73 2.57
N LYS A 300 17.95 9.45 3.56
CA LYS A 300 19.33 8.99 3.35
C LYS A 300 19.38 7.67 2.59
N TYR A 301 18.55 6.71 2.95
CA TYR A 301 18.54 5.38 2.31
C TYR A 301 17.79 5.37 0.98
N LYS A 302 16.73 6.16 0.80
CA LYS A 302 16.10 6.35 -0.52
C LYS A 302 17.07 6.90 -1.55
N LYS A 303 17.98 7.81 -1.19
CA LYS A 303 19.06 8.25 -2.10
C LYS A 303 19.97 7.10 -2.55
N GLN A 304 20.11 6.05 -1.74
CA GLN A 304 20.91 4.85 -2.05
C GLN A 304 20.10 3.78 -2.79
N HIS A 305 18.77 3.80 -2.62
CA HIS A 305 17.80 2.85 -3.19
C HIS A 305 16.66 3.63 -3.89
N PRO A 306 16.94 4.28 -5.02
CA PRO A 306 16.01 5.26 -5.63
C PRO A 306 14.70 4.66 -6.16
N ASP A 307 14.65 3.34 -6.34
CA ASP A 307 13.44 2.63 -6.78
C ASP A 307 12.47 2.35 -5.62
N VAL A 308 12.91 2.46 -4.36
CA VAL A 308 12.08 2.19 -3.18
C VAL A 308 11.22 3.40 -2.83
N LYS A 309 9.91 3.18 -2.72
CA LYS A 309 8.94 4.21 -2.36
C LYS A 309 8.67 4.23 -0.85
N THR A 310 8.51 5.42 -0.31
CA THR A 310 8.11 5.63 1.10
C THR A 310 6.76 6.31 1.15
N LEU A 311 5.82 5.71 1.88
CA LEU A 311 4.50 6.27 2.14
C LEU A 311 4.36 6.53 3.64
N ILE A 312 3.65 7.60 3.98
CA ILE A 312 3.25 7.86 5.37
C ILE A 312 1.88 7.24 5.61
N SER A 313 1.79 6.29 6.55
CA SER A 313 0.52 5.69 6.95
C SER A 313 -0.13 6.51 8.05
N VAL A 314 -1.41 6.83 7.88
CA VAL A 314 -2.17 7.68 8.80
C VAL A 314 -3.30 6.89 9.43
N GLY A 315 -3.33 6.81 10.76
CA GLY A 315 -4.36 6.13 11.53
C GLY A 315 -3.86 4.86 12.20
N GLY A 316 -4.30 3.70 11.70
CA GLY A 316 -4.20 2.41 12.36
C GLY A 316 -5.22 2.27 13.50
N TRP A 317 -5.27 1.08 14.10
CA TRP A 317 -6.24 0.74 15.14
C TRP A 317 -6.30 1.74 16.30
N ALA A 318 -5.15 2.15 16.84
CA ALA A 318 -5.09 3.00 18.04
C ALA A 318 -5.30 4.50 17.76
N GLU A 319 -4.91 5.01 16.59
CA GLU A 319 -4.94 6.46 16.28
C GLU A 319 -5.94 6.84 15.18
N THR A 320 -6.85 5.93 14.80
CA THR A 320 -7.94 6.25 13.88
C THR A 320 -8.88 7.33 14.43
N GLY A 321 -9.33 7.21 15.68
CA GLY A 321 -10.21 8.19 16.34
C GLY A 321 -9.54 9.05 17.41
N GLY A 322 -8.21 9.06 17.48
CA GLY A 322 -7.45 9.78 18.51
C GLY A 322 -5.98 9.88 18.17
N TYR A 323 -5.17 10.32 19.11
CA TYR A 323 -3.70 10.32 18.99
C TYR A 323 -3.04 10.30 20.37
N PHE A 324 -1.81 9.84 20.47
CA PHE A 324 -1.06 9.89 21.74
C PHE A 324 -0.40 11.25 21.95
N GLY A 325 -0.62 11.85 23.12
CA GLY A 325 0.06 13.07 23.55
C GLY A 325 1.50 12.82 24.01
N GLU A 326 2.25 13.89 24.32
CA GLU A 326 3.65 13.81 24.75
C GLU A 326 3.87 12.98 26.04
N ASN A 327 2.84 12.83 26.88
CA ASN A 327 2.88 12.02 28.09
C ASN A 327 2.52 10.54 27.84
N GLY A 328 2.24 10.15 26.59
CA GLY A 328 1.80 8.81 26.21
C GLY A 328 0.33 8.53 26.48
N GLU A 329 -0.46 9.50 26.95
CA GLU A 329 -1.91 9.35 27.11
C GLU A 329 -2.61 9.53 25.77
N ARG A 330 -3.63 8.71 25.49
CA ARG A 330 -4.47 8.87 24.30
C ARG A 330 -5.38 10.09 24.45
N ILE A 331 -5.43 10.91 23.41
CA ILE A 331 -6.35 12.03 23.28
C ILE A 331 -7.45 11.62 22.28
N ASP A 332 -8.65 11.38 22.81
CA ASP A 332 -9.81 10.96 22.04
C ASP A 332 -10.43 12.16 21.29
N SER A 333 -9.82 12.56 20.18
CA SER A 333 -10.23 13.72 19.36
C SER A 333 -11.36 13.41 18.35
N GLY A 334 -11.66 12.13 18.16
CA GLY A 334 -12.50 11.60 17.09
C GLY A 334 -11.78 11.38 15.76
N GLY A 335 -10.52 11.83 15.61
CA GLY A 335 -9.64 11.56 14.47
C GLY A 335 -10.33 11.60 13.10
N PHE A 336 -10.22 10.52 12.32
CA PHE A 336 -10.89 10.41 11.02
C PHE A 336 -12.41 10.55 11.10
N TYR A 337 -13.07 10.09 12.17
CA TYR A 337 -14.53 10.15 12.29
C TYR A 337 -15.04 11.60 12.29
N THR A 338 -14.41 12.48 13.08
CA THR A 338 -14.80 13.89 13.20
C THR A 338 -14.23 14.75 12.07
N MET A 339 -13.03 14.42 11.57
CA MET A 339 -12.43 15.10 10.42
C MET A 339 -13.23 14.90 9.14
N THR A 340 -13.80 13.71 8.93
CA THR A 340 -14.60 13.40 7.73
C THR A 340 -16.09 13.70 7.89
N THR A 341 -16.64 13.58 9.09
CA THR A 341 -18.10 13.61 9.32
C THR A 341 -18.49 14.48 10.51
N ASN A 342 -19.34 15.48 10.26
CA ASN A 342 -19.89 16.35 11.29
C ASN A 342 -20.80 15.57 12.25
N ALA A 343 -21.06 16.14 13.42
CA ALA A 343 -21.94 15.52 14.43
C ALA A 343 -23.40 15.35 13.96
N ASP A 344 -23.83 16.12 12.95
CA ASP A 344 -25.17 15.99 12.33
C ASP A 344 -25.22 14.96 11.19
N GLY A 345 -24.11 14.25 10.92
CA GLY A 345 -24.00 13.25 9.86
C GLY A 345 -23.66 13.83 8.48
N SER A 346 -23.58 15.15 8.32
CA SER A 346 -23.10 15.76 7.08
C SER A 346 -21.60 15.57 6.90
N VAL A 347 -21.13 15.56 5.66
CA VAL A 347 -19.69 15.50 5.34
C VAL A 347 -18.99 16.76 5.85
N ASN A 348 -17.92 16.60 6.63
CA ASN A 348 -17.09 17.71 7.12
C ASN A 348 -16.10 18.15 6.04
N GLN A 349 -16.57 18.95 5.09
CA GLN A 349 -15.76 19.48 3.98
C GLN A 349 -14.56 20.31 4.47
N ALA A 350 -14.70 21.04 5.57
CA ALA A 350 -13.63 21.86 6.12
C ALA A 350 -12.51 21.00 6.73
N GLY A 351 -12.88 19.96 7.49
CA GLY A 351 -11.93 18.99 8.04
C GLY A 351 -11.20 18.22 6.95
N ILE A 352 -11.92 17.69 5.95
CA ILE A 352 -11.33 17.01 4.80
C ILE A 352 -10.34 17.94 4.06
N LYS A 353 -10.71 19.20 3.82
CA LYS A 353 -9.82 20.17 3.16
C LYS A 353 -8.56 20.46 3.99
N ALA A 354 -8.70 20.65 5.30
CA ALA A 354 -7.54 20.86 6.18
C ALA A 354 -6.60 19.67 6.14
N PHE A 355 -7.15 18.45 6.17
CA PHE A 355 -6.39 17.22 6.08
C PHE A 355 -5.68 17.09 4.73
N THR A 356 -6.39 17.26 3.60
CA THR A 356 -5.81 17.11 2.26
C THR A 356 -4.72 18.14 1.99
N ASP A 357 -4.93 19.41 2.38
CA ASP A 357 -3.91 20.47 2.25
C ASP A 357 -2.67 20.14 3.09
N SER A 358 -2.87 19.68 4.33
CA SER A 358 -1.76 19.32 5.23
C SER A 358 -1.00 18.08 4.76
N ALA A 359 -1.68 17.09 4.16
CA ALA A 359 -1.06 15.90 3.62
C ALA A 359 -0.11 16.25 2.47
N VAL A 360 -0.56 17.06 1.50
CA VAL A 360 0.31 17.53 0.40
C VAL A 360 1.52 18.29 0.95
N ALA A 361 1.31 19.19 1.92
CA ALA A 361 2.40 19.93 2.56
C ALA A 361 3.41 18.98 3.26
N PHE A 362 2.91 17.97 3.96
CA PHE A 362 3.73 16.97 4.65
C PHE A 362 4.57 16.14 3.69
N LEU A 363 3.97 15.64 2.60
CA LEU A 363 4.69 14.87 1.57
C LEU A 363 5.84 15.69 0.96
N ARG A 364 5.61 16.98 0.69
CA ARG A 364 6.63 17.90 0.18
C ARG A 364 7.72 18.19 1.21
N GLN A 365 7.33 18.42 2.47
CA GLN A 365 8.26 18.77 3.55
C GLN A 365 9.25 17.64 3.87
N TYR A 366 8.76 16.40 3.93
CA TYR A 366 9.55 15.24 4.35
C TYR A 366 9.94 14.30 3.21
N GLY A 367 9.56 14.64 1.97
CA GLY A 367 9.99 13.94 0.77
C GLY A 367 9.36 12.57 0.57
N PHE A 368 8.16 12.30 1.13
CA PHE A 368 7.45 11.04 0.90
C PHE A 368 6.90 10.94 -0.55
N ASP A 369 6.70 9.71 -1.01
CA ASP A 369 6.27 9.36 -2.36
C ASP A 369 4.75 9.16 -2.45
N GLY A 370 4.08 9.04 -1.31
CA GLY A 370 2.63 8.91 -1.25
C GLY A 370 2.08 8.88 0.17
N LEU A 371 0.76 8.71 0.23
CA LEU A 371 -0.04 8.63 1.43
C LEU A 371 -0.74 7.29 1.49
N ASP A 372 -0.71 6.66 2.66
CA ASP A 372 -1.46 5.45 2.96
C ASP A 372 -2.49 5.76 4.04
N ILE A 373 -3.77 5.56 3.74
CA ILE A 373 -4.86 5.80 4.70
C ILE A 373 -5.22 4.49 5.38
N ASP A 374 -4.99 4.44 6.69
CA ASP A 374 -5.33 3.32 7.55
C ASP A 374 -6.47 3.73 8.49
N TYR A 375 -7.66 3.93 7.90
CA TYR A 375 -8.86 4.32 8.63
C TYR A 375 -9.61 3.07 9.09
N GLU A 376 -9.55 2.78 10.39
CA GLU A 376 -10.11 1.57 11.02
C GLU A 376 -11.34 1.84 11.93
N TYR A 377 -12.59 1.88 11.44
CA TYR A 377 -13.02 1.70 10.05
C TYR A 377 -14.17 2.66 9.67
N PRO A 378 -14.25 3.09 8.39
CA PRO A 378 -15.41 3.80 7.84
C PRO A 378 -16.60 2.86 7.55
N SER A 379 -16.84 1.88 8.42
CA SER A 379 -17.92 0.90 8.27
C SER A 379 -19.20 1.35 8.98
N SER A 380 -20.35 1.04 8.39
CA SER A 380 -21.65 1.27 9.02
C SER A 380 -22.07 0.17 10.00
N MET A 381 -21.29 -0.90 10.13
CA MET A 381 -21.47 -1.92 11.16
C MET A 381 -21.36 -1.26 12.55
N LYS A 382 -22.25 -1.62 13.47
CA LYS A 382 -22.21 -1.07 14.83
C LYS A 382 -21.00 -1.64 15.58
N ASP A 383 -20.36 -0.82 16.41
CA ASP A 383 -19.26 -1.23 17.30
C ASP A 383 -18.07 -1.86 16.52
N SER A 384 -17.80 -1.35 15.31
CA SER A 384 -16.81 -1.91 14.37
C SER A 384 -15.45 -1.22 14.33
N GLY A 385 -15.28 -0.08 15.00
CA GLY A 385 -13.99 0.58 15.19
C GLY A 385 -13.36 0.27 16.54
N HIS A 386 -12.30 1.00 16.92
CA HIS A 386 -11.73 0.90 18.26
C HIS A 386 -12.79 1.21 19.34
N PRO A 387 -12.84 0.49 20.47
CA PRO A 387 -13.84 0.73 21.52
C PRO A 387 -13.88 2.17 22.05
N ASP A 388 -12.72 2.79 22.22
CA ASP A 388 -12.60 4.22 22.63
C ASP A 388 -13.19 5.18 21.59
N ASP A 389 -13.33 4.74 20.34
CA ASP A 389 -13.87 5.55 19.26
C ASP A 389 -15.40 5.40 19.13
N PHE A 390 -16.06 4.53 19.93
CA PHE A 390 -17.50 4.29 19.83
C PHE A 390 -18.36 5.53 20.04
N GLU A 391 -17.94 6.48 20.88
CA GLU A 391 -18.64 7.75 21.06
C GLU A 391 -18.66 8.59 19.76
N TYR A 392 -17.63 8.45 18.92
CA TYR A 392 -17.50 9.19 17.67
C TYR A 392 -18.08 8.42 16.48
N SER A 393 -17.74 7.14 16.36
CA SER A 393 -18.04 6.28 15.22
C SER A 393 -19.52 5.89 15.15
N ASN A 394 -20.10 5.40 16.25
CA ASN A 394 -21.47 4.87 16.25
C ASN A 394 -22.54 5.91 15.87
N PRO A 395 -22.50 7.17 16.38
CA PRO A 395 -23.45 8.19 15.93
C PRO A 395 -23.32 8.57 14.45
N ARG A 396 -22.17 8.27 13.83
CA ARG A 396 -21.84 8.63 12.44
C ARG A 396 -21.95 7.48 11.46
N ARG A 397 -22.09 6.22 11.92
CA ARG A 397 -21.95 5.00 11.11
C ARG A 397 -22.77 4.99 9.81
N ALA A 398 -23.96 5.58 9.79
CA ALA A 398 -24.81 5.67 8.59
C ALA A 398 -24.27 6.62 7.50
N HIS A 399 -23.26 7.44 7.83
CA HIS A 399 -22.72 8.49 6.98
C HIS A 399 -21.22 8.29 6.66
N LEU A 400 -20.53 7.39 7.37
CA LEU A 400 -19.08 7.19 7.24
C LEU A 400 -18.65 6.86 5.81
N ASN A 401 -19.35 5.95 5.12
CA ASN A 401 -19.02 5.61 3.73
C ASN A 401 -19.07 6.82 2.79
N LYS A 402 -20.11 7.64 2.89
CA LYS A 402 -20.25 8.84 2.06
C LYS A 402 -19.12 9.83 2.34
N SER A 403 -18.79 10.06 3.60
CA SER A 403 -17.69 10.95 3.98
C SER A 403 -16.32 10.40 3.56
N TYR A 404 -16.12 9.08 3.66
CA TYR A 404 -14.91 8.40 3.20
C TYR A 404 -14.73 8.52 1.69
N GLN A 405 -15.80 8.37 0.90
CA GLN A 405 -15.77 8.63 -0.54
C GLN A 405 -15.34 10.06 -0.88
N VAL A 406 -15.82 11.05 -0.13
CA VAL A 406 -15.40 12.45 -0.32
C VAL A 406 -13.94 12.64 0.08
N LEU A 407 -13.48 12.04 1.19
CA LEU A 407 -12.08 12.09 1.61
C LEU A 407 -11.17 11.53 0.51
N MET A 408 -11.42 10.30 0.05
CA MET A 408 -10.53 9.63 -0.91
C MET A 408 -10.50 10.34 -2.26
N LYS A 409 -11.65 10.84 -2.73
CA LYS A 409 -11.69 11.69 -3.92
C LYS A 409 -10.88 12.99 -3.73
N SER A 410 -11.08 13.67 -2.60
CA SER A 410 -10.40 14.95 -2.32
C SER A 410 -8.89 14.78 -2.18
N LEU A 411 -8.43 13.66 -1.60
CA LEU A 411 -7.02 13.29 -1.54
C LEU A 411 -6.46 13.03 -2.94
N ARG A 412 -7.12 12.21 -3.76
CA ARG A 412 -6.67 11.94 -5.13
C ARG A 412 -6.53 13.23 -5.94
N GLU A 413 -7.56 14.09 -5.92
CA GLU A 413 -7.53 15.37 -6.65
C GLU A 413 -6.46 16.34 -6.12
N ALA A 414 -6.22 16.37 -4.81
CA ALA A 414 -5.18 17.20 -4.22
C ALA A 414 -3.77 16.69 -4.56
N LEU A 415 -3.57 15.37 -4.49
CA LEU A 415 -2.32 14.72 -4.85
C LEU A 415 -2.03 14.86 -6.34
N ASP A 416 -3.01 14.68 -7.21
CA ASP A 416 -2.84 14.86 -8.68
C ASP A 416 -2.42 16.28 -9.04
N LYS A 417 -3.03 17.30 -8.42
CA LYS A 417 -2.64 18.70 -8.63
C LYS A 417 -1.22 18.96 -8.11
N ALA A 418 -0.84 18.37 -6.99
CA ALA A 418 0.53 18.45 -6.48
C ALA A 418 1.50 17.71 -7.41
N SER A 419 1.12 16.56 -7.93
CA SER A 419 1.91 15.75 -8.86
C SER A 419 2.24 16.52 -10.13
N ALA A 420 1.24 17.16 -10.73
CA ALA A 420 1.40 18.00 -11.91
C ALA A 420 2.33 19.21 -11.66
N GLN A 421 2.26 19.81 -10.46
CA GLN A 421 3.14 20.92 -10.07
C GLN A 421 4.59 20.49 -9.85
N ASP A 422 4.78 19.28 -9.32
CA ASP A 422 6.08 18.80 -8.85
C ASP A 422 6.77 17.87 -9.86
N GLY A 423 6.09 17.53 -10.95
CA GLY A 423 6.62 16.66 -12.02
C GLY A 423 6.81 15.20 -11.60
N LYS A 424 6.11 14.75 -10.56
CA LYS A 424 6.17 13.37 -10.06
C LYS A 424 4.81 12.90 -9.57
N HIS A 425 4.47 11.63 -9.73
CA HIS A 425 3.22 11.07 -9.25
C HIS A 425 3.28 10.74 -7.75
N TYR A 426 2.38 11.34 -6.96
CA TYR A 426 2.16 10.98 -5.57
C TYR A 426 1.12 9.85 -5.45
N MET A 427 1.51 8.77 -4.78
CA MET A 427 0.65 7.59 -4.62
C MET A 427 -0.39 7.79 -3.50
N LEU A 428 -1.58 7.22 -3.67
CA LEU A 428 -2.63 7.11 -2.66
C LEU A 428 -3.01 5.65 -2.49
N THR A 429 -2.83 5.14 -1.28
CA THR A 429 -3.08 3.74 -0.94
C THR A 429 -3.90 3.66 0.33
N ILE A 430 -4.36 2.45 0.68
CA ILE A 430 -5.01 2.17 1.96
C ILE A 430 -4.52 0.85 2.52
N ALA A 431 -4.57 0.72 3.84
CA ALA A 431 -4.76 -0.56 4.50
C ALA A 431 -6.26 -0.88 4.47
N ALA A 432 -6.64 -1.94 3.75
CA ALA A 432 -8.03 -2.32 3.53
C ALA A 432 -8.43 -3.49 4.45
N PRO A 433 -9.65 -3.51 5.02
CA PRO A 433 -10.09 -4.65 5.81
C PRO A 433 -10.29 -5.89 4.94
N SER A 434 -10.00 -7.06 5.50
CA SER A 434 -10.25 -8.37 4.89
C SER A 434 -11.55 -9.04 5.39
N SER A 435 -12.12 -8.54 6.49
CA SER A 435 -13.30 -9.11 7.12
C SER A 435 -14.58 -8.83 6.33
N GLY A 436 -15.28 -9.90 5.93
CA GLY A 436 -16.61 -9.80 5.32
C GLY A 436 -17.66 -9.15 6.22
N TYR A 437 -17.47 -9.14 7.55
CA TYR A 437 -18.31 -8.39 8.48
C TYR A 437 -18.13 -6.88 8.28
N LEU A 438 -16.89 -6.38 8.30
CA LEU A 438 -16.60 -4.96 8.10
C LEU A 438 -17.07 -4.49 6.72
N LEU A 439 -16.73 -5.26 5.68
CA LEU A 439 -17.04 -4.93 4.28
C LEU A 439 -18.54 -4.89 3.98
N ARG A 440 -19.38 -5.62 4.73
CA ARG A 440 -20.84 -5.52 4.62
C ARG A 440 -21.37 -4.13 4.97
N GLY A 441 -20.69 -3.45 5.87
CA GLY A 441 -20.99 -2.07 6.25
C GLY A 441 -20.30 -1.04 5.36
N MET A 442 -19.55 -1.44 4.31
CA MET A 442 -18.74 -0.56 3.46
C MET A 442 -19.23 -0.47 2.00
N GLU A 443 -20.55 -0.66 1.81
CA GLU A 443 -21.22 -0.57 0.51
C GLU A 443 -20.55 -1.45 -0.56
N THR A 444 -20.17 -0.88 -1.71
CA THR A 444 -19.43 -1.56 -2.79
C THR A 444 -17.97 -1.10 -2.89
N PHE A 445 -17.43 -0.51 -1.82
CA PHE A 445 -16.07 0.02 -1.77
C PHE A 445 -15.76 0.96 -2.96
N GLN A 446 -16.64 1.93 -3.19
CA GLN A 446 -16.56 2.85 -4.34
C GLN A 446 -15.25 3.64 -4.40
N THR A 447 -14.52 3.72 -3.29
CA THR A 447 -13.23 4.42 -3.18
C THR A 447 -12.08 3.72 -3.89
N THR A 448 -12.21 2.44 -4.25
CA THR A 448 -11.18 1.66 -4.98
C THR A 448 -10.69 2.35 -6.24
N GLN A 449 -11.52 3.13 -6.93
CA GLN A 449 -11.12 3.90 -8.11
C GLN A 449 -10.08 4.99 -7.83
N TYR A 450 -9.96 5.49 -6.59
CA TYR A 450 -9.03 6.58 -6.26
C TYR A 450 -7.64 6.10 -5.84
N LEU A 451 -7.43 4.78 -5.78
CA LEU A 451 -6.26 4.18 -5.15
C LEU A 451 -5.26 3.67 -6.17
N ASP A 452 -3.99 3.95 -5.99
CA ASP A 452 -2.94 3.31 -6.79
C ASP A 452 -2.97 1.79 -6.55
N TYR A 453 -3.06 1.37 -5.29
CA TYR A 453 -3.31 -0.02 -4.89
C TYR A 453 -3.93 -0.12 -3.48
N VAL A 454 -4.44 -1.30 -3.14
CA VAL A 454 -4.89 -1.67 -1.79
C VAL A 454 -3.89 -2.62 -1.13
N ASN A 455 -3.62 -2.41 0.16
CA ASN A 455 -2.95 -3.38 1.03
C ASN A 455 -4.01 -4.07 1.87
N ILE A 456 -4.43 -5.28 1.52
CA ILE A 456 -5.45 -6.00 2.26
C ILE A 456 -4.86 -6.48 3.58
N MET A 457 -5.44 -6.10 4.72
CA MET A 457 -5.10 -6.63 6.05
C MET A 457 -5.67 -8.03 6.22
N SER A 458 -5.18 -8.99 5.43
CA SER A 458 -5.57 -10.42 5.45
C SER A 458 -4.91 -11.19 6.59
N TYR A 459 -4.87 -10.55 7.75
CA TYR A 459 -4.42 -11.05 9.05
C TYR A 459 -5.36 -10.52 10.13
N ASP A 460 -5.16 -10.92 11.38
CA ASP A 460 -6.09 -10.65 12.48
C ASP A 460 -7.54 -11.10 12.16
N LEU A 461 -7.68 -12.19 11.39
CA LEU A 461 -8.98 -12.82 11.10
C LEU A 461 -9.51 -13.62 12.29
N HIS A 462 -8.59 -14.10 13.15
CA HIS A 462 -8.88 -14.73 14.45
C HIS A 462 -7.87 -14.26 15.50
N GLY A 463 -8.34 -14.10 16.73
CA GLY A 463 -7.52 -13.63 17.85
C GLY A 463 -8.33 -13.52 19.15
N ALA A 464 -7.64 -13.20 20.25
CA ALA A 464 -8.19 -13.31 21.61
C ALA A 464 -9.32 -12.34 21.96
N TRP A 465 -9.73 -11.45 21.05
CA TRP A 465 -10.92 -10.61 21.22
C TRP A 465 -12.22 -11.41 21.25
N ASN A 466 -12.24 -12.62 20.68
CA ASN A 466 -13.32 -13.60 20.86
C ASN A 466 -12.76 -14.94 21.34
N ASP A 467 -13.59 -15.94 21.64
CA ASP A 467 -13.15 -17.23 22.17
C ASP A 467 -12.95 -18.33 21.12
N HIS A 468 -12.90 -17.98 19.83
CA HIS A 468 -12.72 -18.91 18.72
C HIS A 468 -11.24 -19.07 18.39
N VAL A 469 -10.70 -20.26 18.63
CA VAL A 469 -9.28 -20.54 18.37
C VAL A 469 -9.11 -20.94 16.90
N GLY A 470 -8.33 -20.16 16.16
CA GLY A 470 -8.18 -20.32 14.71
C GLY A 470 -6.91 -19.69 14.15
N HIS A 471 -6.67 -19.93 12.87
CA HIS A 471 -5.60 -19.29 12.12
C HIS A 471 -5.85 -17.78 12.02
N GLN A 472 -4.87 -16.93 12.35
CA GLN A 472 -5.04 -15.48 12.24
C GLN A 472 -4.99 -14.96 10.80
N ALA A 473 -4.38 -15.72 9.88
CA ALA A 473 -4.18 -15.34 8.49
C ALA A 473 -4.26 -16.54 7.52
N PRO A 474 -5.34 -17.34 7.53
CA PRO A 474 -5.48 -18.46 6.61
C PRO A 474 -5.52 -17.96 5.15
N LEU A 475 -4.86 -18.68 4.24
CA LEU A 475 -4.96 -18.41 2.81
C LEU A 475 -6.35 -18.79 2.28
N TYR A 476 -6.84 -19.97 2.68
CA TYR A 476 -8.11 -20.54 2.21
C TYR A 476 -9.05 -20.94 3.35
N ASP A 477 -10.34 -21.02 3.03
CA ASP A 477 -11.33 -21.65 3.89
C ASP A 477 -11.12 -23.16 3.98
N THR A 478 -11.42 -23.73 5.15
CA THR A 478 -11.32 -25.18 5.42
C THR A 478 -12.68 -25.87 5.50
N GLY A 479 -13.79 -25.11 5.50
CA GLY A 479 -15.13 -25.56 5.88
C GLY A 479 -15.28 -25.78 7.39
N GLU A 480 -14.21 -25.60 8.16
CA GLU A 480 -14.11 -25.98 9.57
C GLU A 480 -14.01 -24.79 10.54
N ASP A 481 -14.01 -23.56 10.03
CA ASP A 481 -13.91 -22.34 10.84
C ASP A 481 -14.99 -22.29 11.93
N SER A 482 -14.55 -22.31 13.18
CA SER A 482 -15.46 -22.39 14.35
C SER A 482 -16.33 -21.13 14.52
N GLU A 483 -15.75 -19.97 14.17
CA GLU A 483 -16.37 -18.71 13.75
C GLU A 483 -17.65 -18.86 12.97
N LEU A 484 -17.43 -19.20 11.71
CA LEU A 484 -18.43 -19.25 10.67
C LEU A 484 -19.47 -20.34 10.91
N LYS A 485 -19.06 -21.46 11.53
CA LYS A 485 -19.98 -22.51 12.02
C LYS A 485 -20.95 -22.00 13.08
N GLN A 486 -20.48 -21.24 14.08
CA GLN A 486 -21.32 -20.69 15.15
C GLN A 486 -22.41 -19.76 14.59
N TRP A 487 -22.09 -19.05 13.51
CA TRP A 487 -23.01 -18.14 12.80
C TRP A 487 -23.78 -18.80 11.65
N ASN A 488 -23.71 -20.12 11.53
CA ASN A 488 -24.43 -20.91 10.52
C ASN A 488 -24.13 -20.51 9.07
N VAL A 489 -22.93 -19.99 8.80
CA VAL A 489 -22.55 -19.49 7.47
C VAL A 489 -22.56 -20.62 6.45
N TYR A 490 -21.88 -21.73 6.75
CA TYR A 490 -21.76 -22.87 5.83
C TYR A 490 -23.08 -23.59 5.52
N GLN A 491 -24.07 -23.56 6.42
CA GLN A 491 -25.34 -24.28 6.26
C GLN A 491 -26.47 -23.39 5.72
N THR A 492 -26.27 -22.08 5.66
CA THR A 492 -27.25 -21.15 5.08
C THR A 492 -27.18 -21.28 3.56
N PRO A 493 -28.24 -21.77 2.88
CA PRO A 493 -28.16 -22.10 1.45
C PRO A 493 -27.75 -20.92 0.57
N GLU A 494 -28.16 -19.72 0.94
CA GLU A 494 -27.89 -18.51 0.18
C GLU A 494 -26.42 -18.06 0.21
N PHE A 495 -25.61 -18.61 1.11
CA PHE A 495 -24.16 -18.41 1.14
C PHE A 495 -23.39 -19.47 0.35
N GLU A 496 -24.05 -20.50 -0.19
CA GLU A 496 -23.44 -21.53 -1.04
C GLU A 496 -22.16 -22.17 -0.44
N GLY A 497 -22.13 -22.33 0.88
CA GLY A 497 -20.97 -22.90 1.58
C GLY A 497 -19.70 -22.03 1.54
N ILE A 498 -19.79 -20.77 1.11
CA ILE A 498 -18.65 -19.84 1.02
C ILE A 498 -18.25 -19.36 2.43
N GLY A 499 -17.06 -19.74 2.87
CA GLY A 499 -16.42 -19.20 4.07
C GLY A 499 -15.53 -17.99 3.73
N TYR A 500 -15.67 -16.90 4.49
CA TYR A 500 -15.10 -15.58 4.11
C TYR A 500 -13.94 -15.09 5.00
N LEU A 501 -13.60 -15.78 6.09
CA LEU A 501 -12.50 -15.38 6.97
C LEU A 501 -11.16 -15.96 6.47
N ASN A 502 -10.75 -15.58 5.26
CA ASN A 502 -9.49 -16.00 4.65
C ASN A 502 -9.01 -15.01 3.58
N THR A 503 -7.72 -15.13 3.24
CA THR A 503 -7.04 -14.24 2.29
C THR A 503 -7.61 -14.33 0.88
N ASP A 504 -7.92 -15.53 0.38
CA ASP A 504 -8.42 -15.73 -0.99
C ASP A 504 -9.80 -15.08 -1.20
N TRP A 505 -10.68 -15.14 -0.20
CA TRP A 505 -11.95 -14.45 -0.23
C TRP A 505 -11.78 -12.92 -0.30
N ALA A 506 -10.90 -12.35 0.53
CA ALA A 506 -10.67 -10.92 0.55
C ALA A 506 -10.00 -10.43 -0.75
N ALA A 507 -9.00 -11.14 -1.27
CA ALA A 507 -8.38 -10.82 -2.55
C ALA A 507 -9.41 -10.88 -3.70
N THR A 508 -10.26 -11.90 -3.70
CA THR A 508 -11.33 -12.08 -4.71
C THR A 508 -12.39 -10.99 -4.62
N TYR A 509 -12.77 -10.56 -3.41
CA TYR A 509 -13.64 -9.40 -3.20
C TYR A 509 -13.10 -8.15 -3.91
N PHE A 510 -11.82 -7.82 -3.72
CA PHE A 510 -11.21 -6.64 -4.36
C PHE A 510 -10.98 -6.80 -5.87
N MET A 511 -10.68 -8.01 -6.35
CA MET A 511 -10.60 -8.30 -7.80
C MET A 511 -11.92 -8.01 -8.54
N GLY A 512 -13.04 -8.01 -7.81
CA GLY A 512 -14.35 -7.61 -8.34
C GLY A 512 -14.38 -6.22 -8.97
N GLY A 513 -13.63 -5.27 -8.40
CA GLY A 513 -13.66 -3.85 -8.76
C GLY A 513 -12.30 -3.30 -9.21
N MET A 514 -11.21 -4.04 -9.00
CA MET A 514 -9.83 -3.63 -9.27
C MET A 514 -9.11 -4.67 -10.12
N SER A 515 -8.10 -4.25 -10.88
CA SER A 515 -7.18 -5.21 -11.50
C SER A 515 -6.35 -5.91 -10.42
N PRO A 516 -6.02 -7.21 -10.58
CA PRO A 516 -5.18 -7.95 -9.63
C PRO A 516 -3.88 -7.23 -9.27
N GLY A 517 -3.25 -6.57 -10.23
CA GLY A 517 -2.03 -5.78 -10.08
C GLY A 517 -2.11 -4.60 -9.10
N ARG A 518 -3.31 -4.16 -8.75
CA ARG A 518 -3.55 -3.09 -7.77
C ARG A 518 -3.94 -3.65 -6.39
N ILE A 519 -3.74 -4.93 -6.15
CA ILE A 519 -4.08 -5.63 -4.91
C ILE A 519 -2.84 -6.29 -4.34
N ASN A 520 -2.53 -6.03 -3.06
CA ASN A 520 -1.48 -6.72 -2.32
C ASN A 520 -2.11 -7.42 -1.10
N ILE A 521 -1.73 -8.67 -0.84
CA ILE A 521 -2.19 -9.40 0.36
C ILE A 521 -1.31 -9.09 1.56
N GLY A 522 -1.90 -9.02 2.76
CA GLY A 522 -1.22 -8.78 4.02
C GLY A 522 -0.79 -10.09 4.69
N ILE A 523 0.41 -10.12 5.25
CA ILE A 523 0.99 -11.26 5.97
C ILE A 523 1.50 -10.81 7.34
N PRO A 524 1.10 -11.46 8.45
CA PRO A 524 1.52 -11.05 9.78
C PRO A 524 2.91 -11.63 10.12
N TYR A 525 3.86 -10.76 10.46
CA TYR A 525 5.14 -11.12 11.06
C TYR A 525 5.05 -11.14 12.59
N TYR A 526 3.92 -11.61 13.11
CA TYR A 526 3.65 -11.74 14.52
C TYR A 526 2.63 -12.86 14.77
N THR A 527 2.38 -13.16 16.04
CA THR A 527 1.36 -14.13 16.46
C THR A 527 0.11 -13.50 17.05
N ARG A 528 -1.00 -14.25 16.99
CA ARG A 528 -2.12 -14.13 17.92
C ARG A 528 -2.30 -15.46 18.64
N GLY A 529 -2.77 -15.44 19.89
CA GLY A 529 -2.79 -16.67 20.67
C GLY A 529 -3.68 -16.70 21.89
N PHE A 530 -3.94 -17.91 22.33
CA PHE A 530 -4.88 -18.27 23.38
C PHE A 530 -4.24 -19.19 24.39
N LYS A 531 -4.75 -19.17 25.63
CA LYS A 531 -4.41 -20.14 26.67
C LYS A 531 -5.66 -20.82 27.22
N ASP A 532 -5.46 -21.92 27.93
CA ASP A 532 -6.54 -22.77 28.48
C ASP A 532 -7.53 -23.23 27.38
N VAL A 533 -7.01 -23.53 26.19
CA VAL A 533 -7.82 -23.93 25.02
C VAL A 533 -8.51 -25.28 25.28
N GLN A 534 -9.79 -25.36 24.90
CA GLN A 534 -10.66 -26.52 25.07
C GLN A 534 -11.13 -27.05 23.71
N GLY A 535 -11.02 -28.37 23.52
CA GLY A 535 -11.43 -29.02 22.27
C GLY A 535 -10.52 -28.67 21.09
N GLY A 536 -11.03 -28.89 19.88
CA GLY A 536 -10.23 -28.76 18.66
C GLY A 536 -9.25 -29.91 18.44
N ASP A 537 -8.51 -29.84 17.33
CA ASP A 537 -7.36 -30.72 17.08
C ASP A 537 -6.07 -29.92 17.32
N LYS A 538 -5.34 -30.28 18.38
CA LYS A 538 -4.18 -29.49 18.85
C LYS A 538 -4.49 -27.99 19.00
N GLY A 539 -5.65 -27.73 19.59
CA GLY A 539 -6.21 -26.40 19.82
C GLY A 539 -6.93 -25.77 18.63
N LEU A 540 -6.59 -26.15 17.39
CA LEU A 540 -7.20 -25.58 16.19
C LEU A 540 -8.71 -25.88 16.15
N TRP A 541 -9.51 -24.84 15.91
CA TRP A 541 -10.99 -24.86 15.95
C TRP A 541 -11.58 -25.24 17.32
N GLY A 542 -10.75 -25.18 18.38
CA GLY A 542 -11.19 -25.23 19.76
C GLY A 542 -11.80 -23.91 20.24
N ARG A 543 -12.03 -23.81 21.55
CA ARG A 543 -12.56 -22.62 22.22
C ARG A 543 -11.71 -22.25 23.42
N ALA A 544 -11.53 -20.96 23.65
CA ALA A 544 -10.78 -20.44 24.79
C ALA A 544 -11.49 -19.23 25.40
N PRO A 545 -12.68 -19.39 26.03
CA PRO A 545 -13.38 -18.27 26.62
C PRO A 545 -12.66 -17.76 27.86
N LEU A 546 -12.60 -16.44 28.03
CA LEU A 546 -12.14 -15.85 29.29
C LEU A 546 -12.97 -16.42 30.45
N PRO A 547 -12.35 -16.94 31.53
CA PRO A 547 -13.09 -17.60 32.60
C PRO A 547 -14.19 -16.74 33.24
N ASN A 548 -13.92 -15.44 33.37
CA ASN A 548 -14.89 -14.45 33.83
C ASN A 548 -15.25 -13.47 32.71
N GLN A 549 -16.38 -13.69 32.04
CA GLN A 549 -16.85 -12.81 30.95
C GLN A 549 -17.26 -11.39 31.42
N SER A 550 -17.32 -11.14 32.74
CA SER A 550 -17.49 -9.76 33.24
C SER A 550 -16.19 -8.94 33.24
N GLU A 551 -15.06 -9.59 32.97
CA GLU A 551 -13.72 -8.98 32.85
C GLU A 551 -13.29 -8.85 31.38
N CYS A 552 -14.21 -9.01 30.42
CA CYS A 552 -13.90 -8.83 29.02
C CYS A 552 -13.37 -7.42 28.74
N PRO A 553 -12.32 -7.27 27.92
CA PRO A 553 -11.89 -5.97 27.40
C PRO A 553 -13.04 -5.21 26.76
N ALA A 554 -12.99 -3.87 26.80
CA ALA A 554 -13.99 -3.03 26.16
C ALA A 554 -14.19 -3.42 24.68
N GLY A 555 -15.43 -3.40 24.21
CA GLY A 555 -15.80 -3.81 22.85
C GLY A 555 -15.84 -5.33 22.59
N THR A 556 -15.42 -6.17 23.53
CA THR A 556 -15.45 -7.63 23.38
C THR A 556 -16.54 -8.28 24.24
N GLY A 557 -16.86 -9.56 23.98
CA GLY A 557 -17.78 -10.32 24.85
C GLY A 557 -19.27 -9.95 24.71
N VAL A 558 -19.67 -9.29 23.61
CA VAL A 558 -21.03 -8.76 23.45
C VAL A 558 -22.01 -9.85 22.98
N GLY A 559 -22.89 -10.27 23.89
CA GLY A 559 -24.00 -11.18 23.60
C GLY A 559 -23.71 -12.65 23.95
N GLU A 560 -24.75 -13.49 23.95
CA GLU A 560 -24.64 -14.87 24.48
C GLU A 560 -23.78 -15.81 23.63
N LYS A 561 -23.53 -15.46 22.36
CA LYS A 561 -22.79 -16.29 21.40
C LYS A 561 -21.39 -15.77 21.06
N ASN A 562 -21.00 -14.60 21.57
CA ASN A 562 -19.74 -13.93 21.24
C ASN A 562 -18.99 -13.63 22.54
N LYS A 563 -18.34 -14.64 23.10
CA LYS A 563 -17.56 -14.50 24.34
C LYS A 563 -16.19 -13.93 24.01
N CYS A 564 -15.63 -13.12 24.90
CA CYS A 564 -14.23 -12.70 24.76
C CYS A 564 -13.29 -13.88 25.06
N GLY A 565 -12.13 -13.86 24.42
CA GLY A 565 -11.13 -14.92 24.51
C GLY A 565 -10.23 -14.80 25.73
N ASN A 566 -9.60 -15.91 26.07
CA ASN A 566 -8.56 -16.02 27.08
C ASN A 566 -7.21 -15.96 26.38
N GLY A 567 -6.72 -14.74 26.12
CA GLY A 567 -5.45 -14.52 25.45
C GLY A 567 -4.28 -15.15 26.19
N ALA A 568 -3.27 -15.60 25.44
CA ALA A 568 -2.01 -16.04 26.05
C ALA A 568 -1.26 -14.83 26.66
N VAL A 569 -0.42 -15.10 27.67
CA VAL A 569 0.24 -14.09 28.52
C VAL A 569 1.72 -14.44 28.79
N GLY A 570 2.48 -13.51 29.35
CA GLY A 570 3.87 -13.68 29.77
C GLY A 570 4.78 -14.07 28.60
N ILE A 571 5.47 -15.22 28.71
CA ILE A 571 6.36 -15.72 27.65
C ILE A 571 5.64 -15.98 26.32
N ASP A 572 4.31 -16.13 26.32
CA ASP A 572 3.52 -16.35 25.11
C ASP A 572 2.96 -15.05 24.53
N ASN A 573 3.35 -13.88 25.05
CA ASN A 573 2.80 -12.57 24.69
C ASN A 573 3.85 -11.45 24.86
N LEU A 574 5.05 -11.67 24.30
CA LEU A 574 6.21 -10.78 24.47
C LEU A 574 6.00 -9.35 23.96
N TRP A 575 5.19 -9.17 22.91
CA TRP A 575 4.82 -7.87 22.33
C TRP A 575 3.42 -7.47 22.77
N HIS A 576 3.15 -7.54 24.07
CA HIS A 576 1.90 -7.07 24.63
C HIS A 576 1.85 -5.55 24.72
N ASP A 577 0.62 -5.03 24.58
CA ASP A 577 0.27 -3.71 25.08
C ASP A 577 0.08 -3.77 26.61
N VAL A 578 0.06 -2.60 27.23
CA VAL A 578 -0.28 -2.45 28.65
C VAL A 578 -1.54 -1.62 28.81
N ASP A 579 -2.36 -1.98 29.79
CA ASP A 579 -3.53 -1.18 30.18
C ASP A 579 -3.12 0.09 30.95
N GLU A 580 -4.09 0.95 31.28
CA GLU A 580 -3.85 2.19 32.05
C GLU A 580 -3.26 1.95 33.45
N LEU A 581 -3.36 0.73 33.98
CA LEU A 581 -2.80 0.33 35.27
C LEU A 581 -1.38 -0.26 35.13
N GLY A 582 -0.89 -0.38 33.90
CA GLY A 582 0.41 -0.98 33.56
C GLY A 582 0.41 -2.50 33.55
N ASN A 583 -0.76 -3.15 33.51
CA ASN A 583 -0.85 -4.61 33.40
C ASN A 583 -0.75 -5.02 31.93
N GLU A 584 -0.15 -6.17 31.68
CA GLU A 584 -0.15 -6.84 30.39
C GLU A 584 -1.59 -7.06 29.87
N VAL A 585 -1.82 -6.71 28.60
CA VAL A 585 -3.05 -7.06 27.87
C VAL A 585 -2.89 -8.44 27.21
N PRO A 586 -3.70 -9.46 27.59
CA PRO A 586 -3.59 -10.80 27.03
C PRO A 586 -3.98 -10.87 25.55
N ALA A 587 -3.06 -11.29 24.69
CA ALA A 587 -3.33 -11.41 23.24
C ALA A 587 -2.59 -12.56 22.54
N GLY A 588 -1.58 -13.14 23.18
CA GLY A 588 -0.68 -14.09 22.55
C GLY A 588 0.17 -13.47 21.41
N SER A 589 0.54 -12.20 21.55
CA SER A 589 1.25 -11.41 20.56
C SER A 589 2.75 -11.46 20.74
N ASN A 590 3.41 -12.07 19.75
CA ASN A 590 4.87 -12.27 19.73
C ASN A 590 5.41 -11.97 18.34
N PRO A 591 6.67 -11.49 18.24
CA PRO A 591 7.39 -11.55 16.98
C PRO A 591 7.73 -13.00 16.61
N LEU A 592 7.84 -13.29 15.32
CA LEU A 592 8.11 -14.65 14.84
C LEU A 592 9.46 -15.19 15.34
N TRP A 593 10.49 -14.35 15.47
CA TRP A 593 11.77 -14.77 16.03
C TRP A 593 11.64 -15.29 17.47
N HIS A 594 10.73 -14.74 18.27
CA HIS A 594 10.51 -15.24 19.62
C HIS A 594 9.88 -16.63 19.58
N VAL A 595 8.88 -16.85 18.74
CA VAL A 595 8.19 -18.14 18.62
C VAL A 595 9.13 -19.22 18.06
N LYS A 596 10.02 -18.87 17.13
CA LYS A 596 11.10 -19.77 16.69
C LYS A 596 12.02 -20.19 17.85
N ASN A 597 12.32 -19.29 18.79
CA ASN A 597 13.05 -19.65 20.02
C ASN A 597 12.23 -20.53 20.98
N LEU A 598 10.92 -20.32 21.09
CA LEU A 598 10.05 -21.19 21.90
C LEU A 598 10.02 -22.62 21.35
N LEU A 599 9.97 -22.78 20.03
CA LEU A 599 10.08 -24.07 19.34
C LEU A 599 11.44 -24.76 19.61
N ASP A 600 12.52 -23.97 19.70
CA ASP A 600 13.85 -24.44 20.11
C ASP A 600 13.96 -24.77 21.61
N GLY A 601 12.92 -24.50 22.41
CA GLY A 601 12.96 -24.64 23.86
C GLY A 601 13.92 -23.65 24.53
N LYS A 602 14.04 -22.43 23.99
CA LYS A 602 14.96 -21.39 24.46
C LYS A 602 14.21 -20.15 24.94
N LEU A 603 14.70 -19.57 26.04
CA LEU A 603 14.35 -18.22 26.49
C LEU A 603 15.62 -17.34 26.43
N PRO A 604 15.82 -16.59 25.34
CA PRO A 604 17.05 -15.81 25.16
C PRO A 604 17.10 -14.55 26.04
N ALA A 605 18.29 -13.96 26.16
CA ALA A 605 18.56 -12.82 27.06
C ALA A 605 17.75 -11.54 26.77
N TYR A 606 17.16 -11.41 25.58
CA TYR A 606 16.25 -10.28 25.29
C TYR A 606 14.99 -10.33 26.16
N ALA A 607 14.58 -11.50 26.69
CA ALA A 607 13.36 -11.67 27.47
C ALA A 607 13.30 -10.70 28.66
N ALA A 608 14.41 -10.57 29.39
CA ALA A 608 14.51 -9.62 30.50
C ALA A 608 14.42 -8.15 30.07
N LYS A 609 14.76 -7.82 28.81
CA LYS A 609 14.60 -6.47 28.26
C LYS A 609 13.14 -6.15 27.92
N TYR A 610 12.34 -7.16 27.66
CA TYR A 610 10.89 -7.06 27.52
C TYR A 610 10.14 -7.25 28.85
N GLY A 611 10.86 -7.28 29.99
CA GLY A 611 10.26 -7.33 31.32
C GLY A 611 9.91 -8.72 31.84
N LEU A 612 10.20 -9.80 31.09
CA LEU A 612 9.93 -11.15 31.56
C LEU A 612 10.82 -11.52 32.76
N ASP A 613 10.21 -11.97 33.85
CA ASP A 613 10.83 -12.43 35.10
C ASP A 613 10.38 -13.86 35.44
N PRO A 614 10.97 -14.90 34.79
CA PRO A 614 10.61 -16.30 35.04
C PRO A 614 10.90 -16.76 36.47
N GLU A 615 11.67 -16.03 37.29
CA GLU A 615 11.88 -16.40 38.68
C GLU A 615 10.65 -16.08 39.52
N GLN A 616 10.07 -14.88 39.32
CA GLN A 616 8.96 -14.36 40.12
C GLN A 616 7.59 -14.59 39.49
N ASP A 617 7.49 -14.56 38.17
CA ASP A 617 6.26 -14.78 37.41
C ASP A 617 6.26 -16.17 36.77
N PRO A 618 5.35 -17.08 37.18
CA PRO A 618 5.22 -18.39 36.55
C PRO A 618 4.81 -18.36 35.07
N SER A 619 4.13 -17.31 34.61
CA SER A 619 3.71 -17.17 33.20
C SER A 619 4.87 -16.87 32.25
N ASP A 620 5.96 -16.32 32.79
CA ASP A 620 7.20 -16.03 32.04
C ASP A 620 8.12 -17.25 31.90
N ARG A 621 7.79 -18.35 32.58
CA ARG A 621 8.58 -19.57 32.53
C ARG A 621 8.32 -20.33 31.25
N LEU A 622 9.40 -20.77 30.62
CA LEU A 622 9.34 -21.78 29.59
C LEU A 622 8.95 -23.14 30.21
N THR A 623 7.69 -23.53 30.03
CA THR A 623 7.10 -24.79 30.52
C THR A 623 6.47 -25.57 29.37
N GLY A 624 6.42 -26.90 29.49
CA GLY A 624 5.96 -27.78 28.42
C GLY A 624 6.88 -27.77 27.19
N SER A 625 6.31 -28.17 26.05
CA SER A 625 6.99 -28.21 24.76
C SER A 625 6.09 -27.55 23.72
N TYR A 626 6.65 -26.58 23.00
CA TYR A 626 6.04 -25.94 21.87
C TYR A 626 6.28 -26.80 20.63
N GLN A 627 5.21 -27.20 19.95
CA GLN A 627 5.28 -28.01 18.75
C GLN A 627 4.59 -27.28 17.60
N ALA A 628 5.27 -27.19 16.46
CA ALA A 628 4.73 -26.61 15.25
C ALA A 628 3.83 -27.63 14.52
N TYR A 629 2.71 -27.14 14.01
CA TYR A 629 1.76 -27.85 13.18
C TYR A 629 1.42 -27.00 11.95
N TYR A 630 0.86 -27.63 10.92
CA TYR A 630 0.53 -26.97 9.67
C TYR A 630 -0.80 -27.50 9.12
N ASP A 631 -1.66 -26.59 8.67
CA ASP A 631 -2.92 -26.91 8.03
C ASP A 631 -2.73 -26.82 6.52
N ASP A 632 -2.71 -27.97 5.85
CA ASP A 632 -2.45 -28.08 4.41
C ASP A 632 -3.55 -27.45 3.55
N ILE A 633 -4.78 -27.31 4.06
CA ILE A 633 -5.88 -26.66 3.34
C ILE A 633 -5.80 -25.15 3.53
N ALA A 634 -5.70 -24.69 4.77
CA ALA A 634 -5.62 -23.26 5.07
C ALA A 634 -4.29 -22.62 4.65
N LYS A 635 -3.24 -23.42 4.43
CA LYS A 635 -1.85 -22.99 4.23
C LYS A 635 -1.33 -22.12 5.38
N ALA A 636 -1.59 -22.58 6.61
CA ALA A 636 -1.34 -21.81 7.83
C ALA A 636 -0.67 -22.67 8.92
N PRO A 637 0.48 -22.23 9.47
CA PRO A 637 1.11 -22.86 10.61
C PRO A 637 0.56 -22.34 11.94
N TRP A 638 0.70 -23.17 12.97
CA TRP A 638 0.51 -22.75 14.35
C TRP A 638 1.43 -23.53 15.28
N VAL A 639 1.55 -23.04 16.51
CA VAL A 639 2.28 -23.69 17.59
C VAL A 639 1.30 -24.09 18.68
N TRP A 640 1.42 -25.32 19.16
CA TRP A 640 0.63 -25.84 20.26
C TRP A 640 1.53 -26.32 21.40
N ASN A 641 1.20 -25.89 22.62
CA ASN A 641 1.79 -26.37 23.86
C ASN A 641 0.72 -27.09 24.69
N GLU A 642 0.77 -28.42 24.67
CA GLU A 642 -0.22 -29.30 25.30
C GLU A 642 -0.29 -29.12 26.83
N GLU A 643 0.85 -28.88 27.49
CA GLU A 643 0.91 -28.76 28.96
C GLU A 643 0.24 -27.46 29.43
N LYS A 644 0.45 -26.37 28.68
CA LYS A 644 -0.15 -25.06 28.96
C LYS A 644 -1.55 -24.90 28.39
N GLY A 645 -1.95 -25.76 27.44
CA GLY A 645 -3.13 -25.55 26.62
C GLY A 645 -3.04 -24.25 25.81
N VAL A 646 -1.85 -23.91 25.31
CA VAL A 646 -1.57 -22.66 24.58
C VAL A 646 -1.49 -22.91 23.09
N PHE A 647 -2.20 -22.08 22.33
CA PHE A 647 -2.22 -22.04 20.87
C PHE A 647 -1.69 -20.68 20.41
N LEU A 648 -0.70 -20.67 19.51
CA LEU A 648 -0.19 -19.47 18.84
C LEU A 648 -0.31 -19.65 17.33
N SER A 649 -1.17 -18.89 16.66
CA SER A 649 -1.15 -18.83 15.19
C SER A 649 0.03 -17.98 14.74
N MET A 650 0.75 -18.41 13.71
CA MET A 650 1.95 -17.72 13.23
C MET A 650 2.06 -17.79 11.70
N GLU A 651 3.11 -17.19 11.16
CA GLU A 651 3.58 -17.43 9.79
C GLU A 651 4.99 -18.02 9.83
N ASP A 652 5.33 -18.81 8.82
CA ASP A 652 6.67 -19.35 8.64
C ASP A 652 7.07 -19.39 7.15
N GLU A 653 8.23 -19.96 6.85
CA GLU A 653 8.74 -20.06 5.49
C GLU A 653 7.81 -20.86 4.57
N THR A 654 7.05 -21.82 5.11
CA THR A 654 6.14 -22.69 4.36
C THR A 654 4.89 -21.92 3.94
N SER A 655 4.20 -21.26 4.88
CA SER A 655 3.03 -20.44 4.52
C SER A 655 3.40 -19.25 3.65
N MET A 656 4.56 -18.64 3.92
CA MET A 656 5.06 -17.54 3.09
C MET A 656 5.29 -17.98 1.64
N ALA A 657 5.90 -19.14 1.41
CA ALA A 657 6.07 -19.68 0.06
C ALA A 657 4.72 -19.89 -0.66
N GLU A 658 3.75 -20.50 0.02
CA GLU A 658 2.42 -20.77 -0.54
C GLU A 658 1.65 -19.47 -0.87
N LYS A 659 1.75 -18.45 -0.01
CA LYS A 659 1.11 -17.14 -0.22
C LYS A 659 1.76 -16.33 -1.33
N VAL A 660 3.09 -16.42 -1.47
CA VAL A 660 3.83 -15.80 -2.56
C VAL A 660 3.50 -16.47 -3.90
N ASP A 661 3.43 -17.81 -3.93
CA ASP A 661 2.97 -18.57 -5.10
C ASP A 661 1.53 -18.21 -5.47
N TYR A 662 0.65 -18.07 -4.48
CA TYR A 662 -0.71 -17.58 -4.68
C TYR A 662 -0.75 -16.20 -5.35
N VAL A 663 0.05 -15.24 -4.87
CA VAL A 663 0.18 -13.90 -5.46
C VAL A 663 0.57 -13.98 -6.93
N ILE A 664 1.54 -14.82 -7.28
CA ILE A 664 1.98 -15.03 -8.66
C ILE A 664 0.85 -15.63 -9.50
N ASN A 665 0.22 -16.71 -9.01
CA ASN A 665 -0.79 -17.47 -9.73
C ASN A 665 -2.08 -16.67 -9.98
N LYS A 666 -2.46 -15.79 -9.05
CA LYS A 666 -3.61 -14.89 -9.20
C LYS A 666 -3.24 -13.56 -9.88
N GLY A 667 -1.97 -13.36 -10.22
CA GLY A 667 -1.49 -12.14 -10.87
C GLY A 667 -1.58 -10.90 -9.98
N LEU A 668 -1.56 -11.04 -8.66
CA LEU A 668 -1.70 -9.94 -7.70
C LEU A 668 -0.48 -9.02 -7.69
N GLY A 669 -0.66 -7.76 -7.30
CA GLY A 669 0.38 -6.74 -7.26
C GLY A 669 1.58 -7.09 -6.37
N GLY A 670 1.37 -7.83 -5.27
CA GLY A 670 2.44 -8.23 -4.37
C GLY A 670 1.99 -8.64 -2.98
N VAL A 671 2.90 -8.53 -2.02
CA VAL A 671 2.64 -8.73 -0.59
C VAL A 671 2.92 -7.46 0.21
N MET A 672 2.15 -7.30 1.28
CA MET A 672 2.39 -6.38 2.37
C MET A 672 2.57 -7.19 3.66
N PHE A 673 3.39 -6.71 4.60
CA PHE A 673 3.53 -7.35 5.90
C PHE A 673 3.60 -6.35 7.06
N TRP A 674 2.93 -6.75 8.14
CA TRP A 674 2.95 -6.08 9.44
C TRP A 674 3.69 -6.97 10.43
N GLU A 675 4.82 -6.58 11.03
CA GLU A 675 5.67 -5.44 10.72
C GLU A 675 7.11 -5.91 10.51
N LEU A 676 7.95 -5.06 9.88
CA LEU A 676 9.33 -5.39 9.52
C LEU A 676 10.16 -5.98 10.69
N ALA A 677 9.98 -5.46 11.92
CA ALA A 677 10.72 -5.91 13.09
C ALA A 677 10.33 -7.32 13.58
N GLY A 678 9.25 -7.89 13.04
CA GLY A 678 8.73 -9.20 13.40
C GLY A 678 9.39 -10.35 12.63
N ASP A 679 10.00 -10.06 11.46
CA ASP A 679 10.75 -11.03 10.67
C ASP A 679 12.02 -11.45 11.40
N TYR A 680 12.56 -12.61 11.04
CA TYR A 680 13.56 -13.31 11.84
C TYR A 680 14.80 -13.73 11.05
N ARG A 681 15.88 -13.97 11.77
CA ARG A 681 17.07 -14.68 11.31
C ARG A 681 17.75 -15.34 12.51
N TYR A 682 18.35 -16.51 12.31
CA TYR A 682 19.18 -17.10 13.36
C TYR A 682 20.49 -16.33 13.49
N ASP A 683 20.82 -15.90 14.70
CA ASP A 683 22.03 -15.17 15.00
C ASP A 683 23.04 -16.09 15.72
N ASP A 684 24.13 -16.42 15.03
CA ASP A 684 25.19 -17.29 15.56
C ASP A 684 25.92 -16.70 16.76
N GLN A 685 25.98 -15.38 16.92
CA GLN A 685 26.61 -14.76 18.08
C GLN A 685 25.68 -14.85 19.30
N ARG A 686 24.37 -14.69 19.09
CA ARG A 686 23.34 -14.80 20.14
C ARG A 686 22.91 -16.24 20.43
N GLN A 687 23.20 -17.18 19.53
CA GLN A 687 22.74 -18.57 19.57
C GLN A 687 21.20 -18.70 19.69
N ALA A 688 20.49 -17.76 19.06
CA ALA A 688 19.04 -17.62 19.10
C ALA A 688 18.53 -16.92 17.84
N TYR A 689 17.26 -17.11 17.52
CA TYR A 689 16.57 -16.27 16.55
C TYR A 689 16.39 -14.86 17.09
N PHE A 690 16.52 -13.88 16.20
CA PHE A 690 16.28 -12.47 16.49
C PHE A 690 15.74 -11.77 15.24
N MET A 691 15.53 -10.45 15.32
CA MET A 691 15.12 -9.62 14.17
C MET A 691 15.98 -9.92 12.94
N GLY A 692 15.34 -10.07 11.78
CA GLY A 692 15.99 -10.40 10.52
C GLY A 692 15.09 -10.14 9.31
N ASP A 693 15.31 -10.87 8.22
CA ASP A 693 14.65 -10.65 6.92
C ASP A 693 14.38 -11.98 6.18
N THR A 694 14.18 -13.09 6.89
CA THR A 694 14.03 -14.43 6.26
C THR A 694 12.79 -14.49 5.37
N LEU A 695 11.63 -14.06 5.86
CA LEU A 695 10.38 -14.11 5.09
C LEU A 695 10.38 -13.04 3.99
N THR A 696 10.91 -11.85 4.27
CA THR A 696 11.07 -10.78 3.28
C THR A 696 11.98 -11.23 2.14
N SER A 697 13.10 -11.88 2.47
CA SER A 697 14.01 -12.46 1.47
C SER A 697 13.36 -13.53 0.62
N LEU A 698 12.49 -14.35 1.20
CA LEU A 698 11.75 -15.38 0.48
C LEU A 698 10.81 -14.75 -0.55
N ALA A 699 10.01 -13.74 -0.17
CA ALA A 699 9.15 -13.01 -1.10
C ALA A 699 9.95 -12.43 -2.28
N TYR A 700 11.00 -11.67 -1.97
CA TYR A 700 11.85 -11.06 -2.98
C TYR A 700 12.47 -12.08 -3.94
N GLN A 701 13.09 -13.14 -3.40
CA GLN A 701 13.76 -14.14 -4.23
C GLN A 701 12.78 -14.89 -5.15
N THR A 702 11.60 -15.24 -4.64
CA THR A 702 10.60 -15.94 -5.44
C THR A 702 10.04 -15.03 -6.54
N PHE A 703 9.66 -13.79 -6.22
CA PHE A 703 9.18 -12.83 -7.23
C PHE A 703 10.23 -12.53 -8.30
N LYS A 704 11.50 -12.32 -7.90
CA LYS A 704 12.60 -12.10 -8.83
C LYS A 704 12.82 -13.27 -9.80
N GLN A 705 12.52 -14.50 -9.37
CA GLN A 705 12.73 -15.71 -10.18
C GLN A 705 11.58 -16.01 -11.15
N THR A 706 10.38 -15.51 -10.93
CA THR A 706 9.21 -15.86 -11.75
C THR A 706 9.28 -15.25 -13.15
N GLY A 707 9.87 -14.05 -13.27
CA GLY A 707 9.97 -13.32 -14.53
C GLY A 707 8.63 -12.94 -15.17
N SER A 708 7.54 -12.93 -14.38
CA SER A 708 6.19 -12.58 -14.83
C SER A 708 5.64 -11.37 -14.09
N ASP A 709 5.14 -10.41 -14.85
CA ASP A 709 4.49 -9.21 -14.33
C ASP A 709 3.14 -9.55 -13.68
N TYR A 710 2.63 -8.63 -12.86
CA TYR A 710 1.28 -8.73 -12.33
C TYR A 710 0.22 -8.40 -13.39
N SER A 711 -1.02 -8.87 -13.18
CA SER A 711 -2.09 -8.68 -14.16
C SER A 711 -2.68 -7.27 -14.07
N LEU A 712 -2.75 -6.59 -15.22
CA LEU A 712 -3.38 -5.28 -15.37
C LEU A 712 -4.87 -5.37 -15.75
N GLN A 713 -5.34 -6.58 -16.07
CA GLN A 713 -6.71 -6.79 -16.55
C GLN A 713 -7.72 -6.70 -15.41
N ARG A 714 -8.73 -5.85 -15.57
CA ARG A 714 -9.87 -5.69 -14.64
C ARG A 714 -11.01 -6.61 -15.06
N GLY A 715 -11.72 -7.18 -14.09
CA GLY A 715 -12.85 -8.08 -14.34
C GLY A 715 -12.44 -9.45 -14.88
N ASP A 716 -13.33 -10.10 -15.62
CA ASP A 716 -13.07 -11.42 -16.21
C ASP A 716 -11.96 -11.41 -17.27
N ALA A 717 -11.05 -12.39 -17.18
CA ALA A 717 -9.90 -12.51 -18.07
C ALA A 717 -10.27 -12.75 -19.55
N ASN A 718 -11.45 -13.31 -19.82
CA ASN A 718 -11.94 -13.60 -21.16
C ASN A 718 -12.95 -12.57 -21.68
N PHE A 719 -13.21 -11.50 -20.90
CA PHE A 719 -14.17 -10.48 -21.30
C PHE A 719 -13.75 -9.80 -22.62
N GLN A 720 -14.63 -9.91 -23.62
CA GLN A 720 -14.47 -9.20 -24.88
C GLN A 720 -15.08 -7.79 -24.75
N VAL A 721 -14.19 -6.79 -24.76
CA VAL A 721 -14.56 -5.37 -24.72
C VAL A 721 -15.30 -5.00 -26.01
N PRO A 722 -16.51 -4.43 -25.92
CA PRO A 722 -17.22 -3.91 -27.09
C PRO A 722 -16.43 -2.85 -27.88
N SER A 723 -16.71 -2.70 -29.17
CA SER A 723 -15.99 -1.75 -30.06
C SER A 723 -16.45 -0.29 -29.92
N GLU A 724 -17.66 -0.06 -29.41
CA GLU A 724 -18.23 1.26 -29.15
C GLU A 724 -18.70 1.34 -27.69
N GLN A 725 -18.71 2.56 -27.13
CA GLN A 725 -19.24 2.84 -25.81
C GLN A 725 -20.51 3.70 -25.86
N VAL A 726 -21.30 3.62 -24.80
CA VAL A 726 -22.38 4.55 -24.49
C VAL A 726 -22.10 5.30 -23.20
N ASP A 727 -22.48 6.58 -23.16
CA ASP A 727 -22.35 7.42 -21.97
C ASP A 727 -23.46 7.08 -20.97
N VAL A 728 -23.27 5.97 -20.26
CA VAL A 728 -24.12 5.54 -19.13
C VAL A 728 -23.26 5.43 -17.88
N THR A 729 -23.70 6.04 -16.80
CA THR A 729 -23.04 5.94 -15.49
C THR A 729 -23.75 4.93 -14.59
N PHE A 730 -22.98 4.30 -13.72
CA PHE A 730 -23.44 3.41 -12.65
C PHE A 730 -23.12 4.00 -11.27
N ASP A 731 -24.11 3.96 -10.38
CA ASP A 731 -23.97 4.28 -8.95
C ASP A 731 -24.65 3.19 -8.10
N ALA A 732 -23.96 2.74 -7.04
CA ALA A 732 -24.57 1.92 -5.99
C ALA A 732 -24.96 2.80 -4.80
N LEU A 733 -26.24 2.80 -4.45
CA LEU A 733 -26.84 3.73 -3.48
C LEU A 733 -27.78 3.03 -2.50
N ASN A 734 -28.19 3.75 -1.46
CA ASN A 734 -29.25 3.35 -0.53
C ASN A 734 -28.99 2.01 0.19
N PHE A 735 -27.74 1.75 0.55
CA PHE A 735 -27.42 0.63 1.43
C PHE A 735 -28.07 0.86 2.81
N PRO A 736 -28.74 -0.15 3.39
CA PRO A 736 -29.02 -0.15 4.82
C PRO A 736 -27.73 -0.02 5.62
N VAL A 737 -27.82 0.44 6.87
CA VAL A 737 -26.69 0.31 7.80
C VAL A 737 -26.32 -1.17 7.95
N GLY A 738 -25.05 -1.45 8.17
CA GLY A 738 -24.50 -2.79 8.02
C GLY A 738 -25.23 -3.90 8.81
N ASP A 739 -25.68 -3.64 10.04
CA ASP A 739 -26.43 -4.63 10.84
C ASP A 739 -27.80 -5.00 10.23
N ASP A 740 -28.39 -4.09 9.45
CA ASP A 740 -29.68 -4.28 8.75
C ASP A 740 -29.50 -4.77 7.30
N ASN A 741 -28.25 -5.04 6.90
CA ASN A 741 -27.85 -5.38 5.53
C ASN A 741 -27.74 -6.90 5.31
N TYR A 742 -28.72 -7.66 5.84
CA TYR A 742 -28.84 -9.11 5.70
C TYR A 742 -30.26 -9.47 5.16
N PRO A 743 -30.42 -9.83 3.88
CA PRO A 743 -29.41 -9.84 2.80
C PRO A 743 -29.01 -8.42 2.36
N ILE A 744 -27.99 -8.32 1.50
CA ILE A 744 -27.51 -7.04 0.98
C ILE A 744 -28.45 -6.56 -0.12
N ARG A 745 -28.99 -5.34 0.03
CA ARG A 745 -30.10 -4.85 -0.80
C ARG A 745 -30.01 -3.38 -1.23
N PRO A 746 -29.01 -3.00 -2.05
CA PRO A 746 -28.84 -1.63 -2.50
C PRO A 746 -29.76 -1.30 -3.69
N THR A 747 -29.71 -0.04 -4.09
CA THR A 747 -30.20 0.43 -5.38
C THR A 747 -29.02 0.59 -6.34
N PHE A 748 -29.07 -0.11 -7.47
CA PHE A 748 -28.19 0.11 -8.61
C PHE A 748 -28.85 1.13 -9.53
N ARG A 749 -28.24 2.32 -9.61
CA ARG A 749 -28.71 3.43 -10.42
C ARG A 749 -27.91 3.51 -11.70
N PHE A 750 -28.62 3.64 -12.82
CA PHE A 750 -28.04 3.89 -14.13
C PHE A 750 -28.56 5.21 -14.68
N THR A 751 -27.69 6.06 -15.22
CA THR A 751 -28.12 7.33 -15.87
C THR A 751 -27.64 7.37 -17.31
N ASN A 752 -28.56 7.58 -18.24
CA ASN A 752 -28.25 7.65 -19.67
C ASN A 752 -27.92 9.10 -20.07
N HIS A 753 -26.65 9.37 -20.31
CA HIS A 753 -26.14 10.64 -20.84
C HIS A 753 -25.90 10.59 -22.36
N SER A 754 -26.15 9.45 -23.00
CA SER A 754 -26.00 9.27 -24.44
C SER A 754 -27.20 9.79 -25.22
N ASP A 755 -27.05 9.86 -26.56
CA ASP A 755 -28.12 10.20 -27.48
C ASP A 755 -28.99 8.99 -27.91
N LEU A 756 -28.72 7.80 -27.36
CA LEU A 756 -29.43 6.57 -27.71
C LEU A 756 -30.63 6.31 -26.81
N ASP A 757 -31.73 5.81 -27.40
CA ASP A 757 -32.85 5.24 -26.65
C ASP A 757 -32.51 3.79 -26.26
N LEU A 758 -32.20 3.60 -24.98
CA LEU A 758 -31.81 2.31 -24.40
C LEU A 758 -33.00 1.65 -23.67
N SER A 759 -34.23 2.08 -23.94
CA SER A 759 -35.44 1.48 -23.35
C SER A 759 -35.49 -0.01 -23.65
N GLY A 760 -35.78 -0.83 -22.63
CA GLY A 760 -35.84 -2.29 -22.79
C GLY A 760 -34.49 -3.00 -22.99
N ALA A 761 -33.35 -2.30 -22.91
CA ALA A 761 -32.02 -2.90 -23.03
C ALA A 761 -31.72 -3.95 -21.94
N THR A 762 -30.67 -4.74 -22.13
CA THR A 762 -30.09 -5.61 -21.10
C THR A 762 -28.77 -5.03 -20.62
N ILE A 763 -28.65 -4.77 -19.33
CA ILE A 763 -27.41 -4.31 -18.70
C ILE A 763 -26.75 -5.52 -18.03
N SER A 764 -25.56 -5.91 -18.49
CA SER A 764 -24.82 -7.07 -17.98
C SER A 764 -23.51 -6.63 -17.33
N PHE A 765 -23.09 -7.27 -16.25
CA PHE A 765 -21.89 -6.87 -15.50
C PHE A 765 -21.29 -8.04 -14.72
N ASP A 766 -20.00 -7.96 -14.47
CA ASP A 766 -19.23 -8.93 -13.69
C ASP A 766 -19.24 -8.54 -12.20
N VAL A 767 -19.32 -9.55 -11.33
CA VAL A 767 -19.34 -9.43 -9.87
C VAL A 767 -18.43 -10.51 -9.29
N PRO A 768 -17.64 -10.23 -8.25
CA PRO A 768 -16.71 -11.23 -7.71
C PRO A 768 -17.45 -12.46 -7.17
N VAL A 769 -16.83 -13.64 -7.27
CA VAL A 769 -17.33 -14.89 -6.66
C VAL A 769 -17.22 -14.91 -5.13
N SER A 770 -16.77 -13.80 -4.52
CA SER A 770 -16.86 -13.58 -3.07
C SER A 770 -18.30 -13.58 -2.57
N THR A 771 -19.29 -13.44 -3.47
CA THR A 771 -20.71 -13.73 -3.22
C THR A 771 -21.20 -14.93 -4.00
N SER A 772 -22.25 -15.57 -3.49
CA SER A 772 -22.96 -16.64 -4.19
C SER A 772 -23.52 -16.19 -5.54
N ALA A 773 -23.79 -17.15 -6.43
CA ALA A 773 -24.40 -16.94 -7.74
C ALA A 773 -25.91 -16.58 -7.66
N ILE A 774 -26.30 -15.79 -6.65
CA ILE A 774 -27.68 -15.40 -6.38
C ILE A 774 -27.80 -13.88 -6.47
N PHE A 775 -28.42 -13.43 -7.57
CA PHE A 775 -28.70 -12.01 -7.82
C PHE A 775 -30.15 -11.83 -8.26
N LYS A 776 -30.94 -11.08 -7.49
CA LYS A 776 -32.40 -10.97 -7.67
C LYS A 776 -32.89 -9.56 -7.42
N SER A 777 -34.10 -9.24 -7.90
CA SER A 777 -34.79 -8.01 -7.47
C SER A 777 -35.08 -8.08 -5.97
N ASP A 778 -34.93 -6.96 -5.25
CA ASP A 778 -35.35 -6.87 -3.85
C ASP A 778 -36.84 -7.26 -3.73
N TRP A 779 -37.16 -8.02 -2.68
CA TRP A 779 -38.48 -8.62 -2.51
C TRP A 779 -39.59 -7.58 -2.40
N ASN A 780 -39.25 -6.43 -1.82
CA ASN A 780 -40.11 -5.28 -1.55
C ASN A 780 -40.00 -4.20 -2.62
N ALA A 781 -39.24 -4.45 -3.70
CA ALA A 781 -39.08 -3.48 -4.77
C ALA A 781 -40.43 -3.14 -5.42
N GLN A 782 -40.69 -1.84 -5.57
CA GLN A 782 -41.89 -1.34 -6.25
C GLN A 782 -41.85 -1.67 -7.75
N LYS A 783 -40.64 -1.66 -8.33
CA LYS A 783 -40.37 -2.06 -9.71
C LYS A 783 -39.41 -3.24 -9.68
N LYS A 784 -39.89 -4.41 -10.08
CA LYS A 784 -39.06 -5.61 -10.23
C LYS A 784 -38.63 -5.74 -11.68
N LEU A 785 -37.34 -5.60 -11.92
CA LEU A 785 -36.73 -5.82 -13.23
C LEU A 785 -36.35 -7.29 -13.38
N ARG A 786 -36.33 -7.77 -14.61
CA ARG A 786 -35.87 -9.14 -14.90
C ARG A 786 -34.37 -9.22 -14.67
N MET A 787 -33.95 -10.05 -13.71
CA MET A 787 -32.55 -10.28 -13.37
C MET A 787 -32.16 -11.72 -13.64
N GLU A 788 -30.94 -11.94 -14.13
CA GLU A 788 -30.48 -13.26 -14.59
C GLU A 788 -29.03 -13.51 -14.22
N VAL A 789 -28.69 -14.78 -13.97
CA VAL A 789 -27.32 -15.27 -13.93
C VAL A 789 -26.93 -15.65 -15.35
N VAL A 790 -26.12 -14.82 -16.00
CA VAL A 790 -25.61 -15.06 -17.36
C VAL A 790 -24.52 -16.11 -17.30
N ARG A 791 -23.64 -16.01 -16.29
CA ARG A 791 -22.58 -16.98 -16.03
C ARG A 791 -22.48 -17.24 -14.53
N ASP A 792 -22.82 -18.46 -14.16
CA ASP A 792 -22.47 -19.04 -12.87
C ASP A 792 -21.01 -19.50 -12.93
N SER A 793 -20.24 -19.13 -11.91
CA SER A 793 -18.82 -19.43 -11.80
C SER A 793 -18.48 -19.91 -10.39
N SER A 794 -19.50 -20.40 -9.67
CA SER A 794 -19.32 -21.08 -8.39
C SER A 794 -18.49 -22.34 -8.62
N ASN A 795 -17.64 -22.66 -7.64
CA ASN A 795 -16.84 -23.87 -7.66
C ASN A 795 -17.74 -25.10 -7.85
N ALA A 796 -17.27 -26.09 -8.61
CA ALA A 796 -18.02 -27.32 -8.85
C ALA A 796 -18.31 -28.12 -7.54
N SER A 797 -17.52 -27.89 -6.49
CA SER A 797 -17.70 -28.47 -5.15
C SER A 797 -18.85 -27.85 -4.36
N GLY A 798 -19.38 -26.69 -4.75
CA GLY A 798 -20.41 -25.96 -4.01
C GLY A 798 -19.91 -25.37 -2.68
N ASN A 799 -18.62 -25.01 -2.61
CA ASN A 799 -17.96 -24.30 -1.51
C ASN A 799 -16.62 -23.72 -2.01
N ASN A 800 -15.95 -22.90 -1.22
CA ASN A 800 -14.62 -22.36 -1.52
C ASN A 800 -13.48 -23.00 -0.70
N ILE A 801 -13.65 -24.25 -0.26
CA ILE A 801 -12.62 -24.97 0.48
C ILE A 801 -11.40 -25.14 -0.43
N GLY A 802 -10.24 -24.65 0.01
CA GLY A 802 -9.01 -24.64 -0.81
C GLY A 802 -8.96 -23.56 -1.89
N GLY A 803 -9.92 -22.63 -1.92
CA GLY A 803 -9.93 -21.43 -2.75
C GLY A 803 -10.94 -21.43 -3.89
N PHE A 804 -11.09 -20.28 -4.55
CA PHE A 804 -11.98 -20.09 -5.70
C PHE A 804 -11.33 -20.50 -7.04
N ASP A 805 -12.11 -21.23 -7.86
CA ASP A 805 -11.74 -21.69 -9.21
C ASP A 805 -11.81 -20.57 -10.25
N ALA A 806 -12.65 -19.56 -10.00
CA ALA A 806 -12.88 -18.42 -10.87
C ALA A 806 -12.86 -17.12 -10.05
N THR A 807 -12.91 -15.97 -10.72
CA THR A 807 -12.91 -14.66 -10.06
C THR A 807 -14.26 -13.95 -10.12
N HIS A 808 -15.05 -14.18 -11.17
CA HIS A 808 -16.29 -13.42 -11.41
C HIS A 808 -17.48 -14.28 -11.87
N HIS A 809 -18.65 -14.01 -11.29
CA HIS A 809 -19.95 -14.27 -11.91
C HIS A 809 -20.28 -13.19 -12.94
N ARG A 810 -21.17 -13.49 -13.88
CA ARG A 810 -21.79 -12.46 -14.75
C ARG A 810 -23.29 -12.45 -14.55
N PHE A 811 -23.84 -11.28 -14.21
CA PHE A 811 -25.27 -11.06 -14.03
C PHE A 811 -25.81 -10.11 -15.10
N ALA A 812 -27.13 -10.11 -15.27
CA ALA A 812 -27.83 -9.18 -16.15
C ALA A 812 -29.09 -8.62 -15.51
N ILE A 813 -29.41 -7.37 -15.81
CA ILE A 813 -30.67 -6.68 -15.54
C ILE A 813 -31.26 -6.29 -16.89
N THR A 814 -32.32 -6.97 -17.32
CA THR A 814 -33.09 -6.57 -18.49
C THR A 814 -34.13 -5.53 -18.08
N LEU A 815 -34.20 -4.42 -18.82
CA LEU A 815 -35.08 -3.27 -18.56
C LEU A 815 -36.53 -3.56 -18.95
N ILE A 816 -37.01 -4.74 -18.57
CA ILE A 816 -38.39 -5.18 -18.62
C ILE A 816 -38.80 -5.59 -17.21
N ASN A 817 -40.09 -5.49 -16.92
CA ASN A 817 -40.62 -6.07 -15.69
C ASN A 817 -40.29 -7.57 -15.58
N GLU A 818 -40.10 -8.06 -14.36
CA GLU A 818 -39.73 -9.46 -14.04
C GLU A 818 -40.64 -10.50 -14.71
N TRP A 819 -41.93 -10.17 -14.89
CA TRP A 819 -42.94 -11.04 -15.50
C TRP A 819 -43.10 -10.87 -17.03
N GLY A 820 -42.30 -9.99 -17.64
CA GLY A 820 -42.35 -9.65 -19.06
C GLY A 820 -43.52 -8.73 -19.47
N GLY A 821 -43.40 -8.16 -20.67
CA GLY A 821 -44.48 -7.43 -21.35
C GLY A 821 -44.54 -5.91 -21.14
N ILE A 822 -43.71 -5.31 -20.29
CA ILE A 822 -43.60 -3.85 -20.16
C ILE A 822 -42.13 -3.43 -20.13
N GLU A 823 -41.66 -2.87 -21.25
CA GLU A 823 -40.37 -2.20 -21.34
C GLU A 823 -40.32 -0.97 -20.43
N GLN A 824 -39.20 -0.81 -19.74
CA GLN A 824 -38.90 0.42 -19.00
C GLN A 824 -38.20 1.41 -19.93
N SER A 825 -38.63 2.67 -19.84
CA SER A 825 -37.99 3.77 -20.54
C SER A 825 -36.57 3.97 -20.02
N PHE A 826 -35.62 4.17 -20.93
CA PHE A 826 -34.26 4.58 -20.62
C PHE A 826 -33.69 5.45 -21.73
N LYS A 827 -34.39 6.54 -21.99
CA LYS A 827 -34.09 7.54 -23.03
C LYS A 827 -32.95 8.48 -22.61
N PRO A 828 -32.40 9.27 -23.55
CA PRO A 828 -31.44 10.32 -23.24
C PRO A 828 -31.88 11.20 -22.06
N GLY A 829 -31.01 11.32 -21.05
CA GLY A 829 -31.22 12.07 -19.83
C GLY A 829 -32.03 11.36 -18.73
N GLU A 830 -32.53 10.14 -18.96
CA GLU A 830 -33.29 9.39 -17.96
C GLU A 830 -32.38 8.64 -16.98
N THR A 831 -32.88 8.49 -15.75
CA THR A 831 -32.27 7.68 -14.70
C THR A 831 -33.18 6.49 -14.40
N LEU A 832 -32.56 5.32 -14.25
CA LEU A 832 -33.21 4.07 -13.87
C LEU A 832 -32.62 3.56 -12.55
N ASP A 833 -33.51 3.24 -11.61
CA ASP A 833 -33.15 2.60 -10.34
C ASP A 833 -33.60 1.13 -10.34
N ALA A 834 -32.64 0.22 -10.14
CA ALA A 834 -32.86 -1.20 -9.94
C ALA A 834 -32.58 -1.56 -8.48
N GLN A 835 -33.59 -2.00 -7.72
CA GLN A 835 -33.38 -2.49 -6.36
C GLN A 835 -32.98 -3.97 -6.42
N VAL A 836 -31.76 -4.26 -6.02
CA VAL A 836 -31.12 -5.58 -6.19
C VAL A 836 -30.94 -6.25 -4.84
N MET A 837 -30.69 -7.56 -4.85
CA MET A 837 -30.37 -8.33 -3.67
C MET A 837 -29.33 -9.42 -3.98
N TYR A 838 -28.35 -9.54 -3.09
CA TYR A 838 -27.30 -10.56 -3.03
C TYR A 838 -26.87 -10.80 -1.57
N TYR A 839 -25.95 -11.73 -1.31
CA TYR A 839 -25.80 -12.31 0.04
C TYR A 839 -24.46 -12.06 0.73
N MET A 840 -23.34 -11.92 0.02
CA MET A 840 -22.06 -11.51 0.59
C MET A 840 -21.57 -10.19 -0.01
N PRO A 841 -20.68 -9.44 0.69
CA PRO A 841 -20.15 -8.19 0.15
C PRO A 841 -19.51 -8.36 -1.22
N ILE A 842 -19.67 -7.33 -2.05
CA ILE A 842 -19.01 -7.19 -3.35
C ILE A 842 -18.37 -5.81 -3.45
N THR A 843 -17.35 -5.65 -4.28
CA THR A 843 -16.93 -4.33 -4.76
C THR A 843 -17.84 -3.85 -5.89
N ASN A 844 -17.59 -2.64 -6.43
CA ASN A 844 -18.30 -2.15 -7.60
C ASN A 844 -18.23 -3.17 -8.75
N PRO A 845 -19.35 -3.45 -9.44
CA PRO A 845 -19.33 -4.28 -10.63
C PRO A 845 -18.38 -3.76 -11.71
N THR A 846 -17.89 -4.68 -12.53
CA THR A 846 -16.98 -4.41 -13.64
C THR A 846 -17.57 -4.89 -14.96
N ASN A 847 -16.95 -4.49 -16.08
CA ASN A 847 -17.30 -5.01 -17.41
C ASN A 847 -18.79 -4.84 -17.74
N ILE A 848 -19.29 -3.64 -17.44
CA ILE A 848 -20.68 -3.25 -17.65
C ILE A 848 -20.91 -3.11 -19.16
N THR A 849 -21.86 -3.86 -19.69
CA THR A 849 -22.28 -3.79 -21.09
C THR A 849 -23.77 -3.53 -21.20
N ILE A 850 -24.15 -2.75 -22.21
CA ILE A 850 -25.56 -2.48 -22.54
C ILE A 850 -25.87 -3.13 -23.89
N GLU A 851 -26.88 -3.99 -23.91
CA GLU A 851 -27.31 -4.71 -25.10
C GLU A 851 -28.70 -4.29 -25.54
N LYS A 852 -28.84 -3.86 -26.79
CA LYS A 852 -30.13 -3.45 -27.40
C LYS A 852 -30.13 -3.77 -28.88
N ASP A 853 -31.20 -4.40 -29.38
CA ASP A 853 -31.41 -4.71 -30.81
C ASP A 853 -30.24 -5.47 -31.47
N GLY A 854 -29.63 -6.40 -30.72
CA GLY A 854 -28.48 -7.19 -31.18
C GLY A 854 -27.14 -6.45 -31.13
N GLN A 855 -27.14 -5.22 -30.63
CA GLN A 855 -25.94 -4.42 -30.40
C GLN A 855 -25.51 -4.49 -28.96
N ARG A 856 -24.19 -4.44 -28.73
CA ARG A 856 -23.55 -4.52 -27.42
C ARG A 856 -22.56 -3.38 -27.30
N TYR A 857 -22.72 -2.57 -26.26
CA TYR A 857 -21.92 -1.39 -26.00
C TYR A 857 -21.19 -1.52 -24.66
N ALA A 858 -19.97 -1.00 -24.59
CA ALA A 858 -19.29 -0.74 -23.33
C ALA A 858 -19.89 0.52 -22.68
N VAL A 859 -19.58 0.77 -21.40
CA VAL A 859 -19.91 2.05 -20.77
C VAL A 859 -18.70 2.98 -20.77
N LYS A 860 -18.92 4.26 -21.09
CA LYS A 860 -17.88 5.30 -21.10
C LYS A 860 -17.16 5.43 -19.75
N GLN A 861 -17.87 5.19 -18.65
CA GLN A 861 -17.31 5.26 -17.29
C GLN A 861 -16.13 4.31 -17.09
N GLU A 862 -16.13 3.15 -17.77
CA GLU A 862 -15.05 2.17 -17.69
C GLU A 862 -14.08 2.26 -18.87
N TYR A 863 -14.60 2.61 -20.05
CA TYR A 863 -13.86 2.62 -21.31
C TYR A 863 -14.00 3.97 -22.03
N PRO A 864 -13.46 5.07 -21.46
CA PRO A 864 -13.64 6.42 -21.99
C PRO A 864 -13.01 6.64 -23.37
N ASN A 865 -12.00 5.83 -23.72
CA ASN A 865 -11.24 5.95 -24.97
C ASN A 865 -11.91 5.25 -26.16
N LEU A 866 -13.01 4.50 -25.94
CA LEU A 866 -13.75 3.87 -27.04
C LEU A 866 -14.59 4.91 -27.81
N PRO A 867 -14.77 4.73 -29.14
CA PRO A 867 -15.68 5.56 -29.92
C PRO A 867 -17.11 5.56 -29.35
N PRO A 868 -17.78 6.73 -29.27
CA PRO A 868 -19.18 6.77 -28.84
C PRO A 868 -20.09 6.16 -29.91
N ALA A 869 -21.04 5.32 -29.48
CA ALA A 869 -22.11 4.83 -30.34
C ALA A 869 -23.06 5.98 -30.72
N LEU A 870 -23.42 6.06 -32.00
CA LEU A 870 -24.23 7.15 -32.56
C LEU A 870 -25.62 6.65 -32.98
N PRO A 871 -26.67 7.49 -32.93
CA PRO A 871 -27.99 7.11 -33.43
C PRO A 871 -27.93 6.64 -34.88
N GLY A 872 -28.33 5.39 -35.13
CA GLY A 872 -28.29 4.77 -36.45
C GLY A 872 -26.93 4.18 -36.86
N SER A 873 -25.91 4.20 -35.99
CA SER A 873 -24.80 3.26 -36.13
C SER A 873 -25.35 1.87 -35.90
N THR A 874 -25.21 0.99 -36.91
CA THR A 874 -25.15 -0.42 -36.59
C THR A 874 -23.71 -0.62 -36.12
N SER A 875 -23.47 -0.67 -34.81
CA SER A 875 -22.27 -1.41 -34.40
C SER A 875 -22.40 -2.76 -35.08
N GLN A 876 -21.38 -3.22 -35.79
CA GLN A 876 -21.37 -4.65 -36.03
C GLN A 876 -20.96 -5.20 -34.67
N SER A 877 -21.81 -6.02 -34.06
CA SER A 877 -21.25 -7.12 -33.28
C SER A 877 -20.14 -7.69 -34.15
N GLY A 878 -18.93 -7.80 -33.62
CA GLY A 878 -17.84 -8.50 -34.28
C GLY A 878 -18.18 -9.99 -34.41
N GLY A 879 -19.22 -10.28 -35.19
CA GLY A 879 -19.87 -11.56 -35.41
C GLY A 879 -19.95 -11.83 -36.91
N GLU A 880 -18.85 -11.63 -37.60
CA GLU A 880 -18.39 -12.72 -38.46
C GLU A 880 -17.25 -13.39 -37.70
N SER A 881 -17.52 -14.59 -37.20
CA SER A 881 -16.53 -15.61 -36.81
C SER A 881 -15.33 -15.57 -37.76
N GLN A 882 -14.28 -14.83 -37.40
CA GLN A 882 -13.05 -14.81 -38.20
C GLN A 882 -12.17 -15.96 -37.74
N CYS A 883 -12.46 -17.12 -38.31
CA CYS A 883 -11.49 -18.19 -38.47
C CYS A 883 -11.04 -18.22 -39.93
N PRO A 884 -10.07 -17.38 -40.35
CA PRO A 884 -9.75 -17.23 -41.76
C PRO A 884 -9.33 -18.57 -42.37
N GLY A 885 -10.08 -19.04 -43.37
CA GLY A 885 -9.81 -20.31 -44.04
C GLY A 885 -10.48 -21.55 -43.43
N VAL A 886 -11.32 -21.40 -42.41
CA VAL A 886 -12.08 -22.50 -41.80
C VAL A 886 -13.58 -22.27 -41.99
N ASP A 887 -14.28 -23.26 -42.56
CA ASP A 887 -15.74 -23.27 -42.64
C ASP A 887 -16.34 -23.69 -41.30
N VAL A 888 -16.43 -22.73 -40.37
CA VAL A 888 -16.89 -22.95 -38.99
C VAL A 888 -18.28 -23.61 -38.95
N ALA A 889 -19.17 -23.28 -39.88
CA ALA A 889 -20.52 -23.82 -39.94
C ALA A 889 -20.56 -25.34 -40.24
N SER A 890 -19.46 -25.90 -40.77
CA SER A 890 -19.32 -27.33 -41.07
C SER A 890 -18.74 -28.17 -39.92
N LEU A 891 -18.26 -27.53 -38.85
CA LEU A 891 -17.58 -28.20 -37.75
C LEU A 891 -18.57 -28.74 -36.71
N SER A 892 -18.27 -29.92 -36.15
CA SER A 892 -19.00 -30.44 -34.99
C SER A 892 -18.70 -29.59 -33.74
N THR A 893 -19.65 -29.47 -32.82
CA THR A 893 -19.43 -28.88 -31.48
C THR A 893 -19.26 -29.98 -30.43
N TYR A 894 -18.18 -29.94 -29.65
CA TYR A 894 -17.94 -30.89 -28.55
C TYR A 894 -19.13 -30.87 -27.56
N PRO A 895 -19.65 -32.03 -27.11
CA PRO A 895 -19.05 -33.37 -27.15
C PRO A 895 -19.27 -34.19 -28.43
N ASN A 896 -19.82 -33.59 -29.51
CA ASN A 896 -19.98 -34.29 -30.77
C ASN A 896 -18.65 -34.30 -31.54
N TRP A 897 -18.18 -35.50 -31.87
CA TRP A 897 -16.91 -35.68 -32.55
C TRP A 897 -17.04 -35.53 -34.07
N PRO A 898 -15.96 -35.13 -34.77
CA PRO A 898 -15.88 -35.14 -36.22
C PRO A 898 -16.25 -36.51 -36.80
N ASN A 899 -16.89 -36.52 -37.97
CA ASN A 899 -17.34 -37.73 -38.68
C ASN A 899 -18.32 -38.65 -37.89
N GLY A 900 -18.96 -38.14 -36.83
CA GLY A 900 -19.92 -38.91 -36.02
C GLY A 900 -19.28 -40.01 -35.18
N GLY A 901 -17.96 -39.93 -34.94
CA GLY A 901 -17.21 -40.88 -34.14
C GLY A 901 -17.27 -40.62 -32.63
N ASN A 902 -16.25 -41.11 -31.92
CA ASN A 902 -16.04 -40.89 -30.49
C ASN A 902 -14.63 -40.35 -30.17
N HIS A 903 -13.97 -39.76 -31.17
CA HIS A 903 -12.58 -39.27 -31.13
C HIS A 903 -12.35 -38.26 -32.26
N ALA A 904 -11.24 -37.54 -32.19
CA ALA A 904 -10.70 -36.74 -33.29
C ALA A 904 -9.37 -37.34 -33.76
N SER A 905 -9.16 -37.39 -35.08
CA SER A 905 -7.88 -37.74 -35.70
C SER A 905 -7.02 -36.49 -35.92
N GLY A 906 -5.71 -36.65 -36.13
CA GLY A 906 -4.83 -35.52 -36.39
C GLY A 906 -5.29 -34.71 -37.62
N GLY A 907 -5.49 -33.41 -37.43
CA GLY A 907 -6.02 -32.48 -38.43
C GLY A 907 -7.54 -32.27 -38.37
N ASP A 908 -8.28 -33.07 -37.58
CA ASP A 908 -9.71 -32.85 -37.39
C ASP A 908 -9.95 -31.58 -36.56
N GLN A 909 -10.92 -30.76 -37.01
CA GLN A 909 -11.31 -29.52 -36.38
C GLN A 909 -12.71 -29.63 -35.77
N LEU A 910 -12.93 -28.99 -34.61
CA LEU A 910 -14.24 -28.93 -33.96
C LEU A 910 -14.36 -27.68 -33.08
N ILE A 911 -15.59 -27.31 -32.70
CA ILE A 911 -15.89 -26.14 -31.88
C ILE A 911 -15.98 -26.54 -30.40
N TYR A 912 -15.29 -25.82 -29.53
CA TYR A 912 -15.42 -25.94 -28.08
C TYR A 912 -15.04 -24.63 -27.39
N GLN A 913 -15.91 -24.15 -26.48
CA GLN A 913 -15.72 -22.91 -25.71
C GLN A 913 -15.36 -21.70 -26.58
N GLU A 914 -16.21 -21.38 -27.57
CA GLU A 914 -16.03 -20.22 -28.46
C GLU A 914 -14.68 -20.20 -29.20
N ALA A 915 -14.14 -21.37 -29.53
CA ALA A 915 -12.93 -21.50 -30.34
C ALA A 915 -13.00 -22.73 -31.25
N VAL A 916 -12.30 -22.65 -32.39
CA VAL A 916 -12.02 -23.81 -33.23
C VAL A 916 -10.73 -24.46 -32.75
N TRP A 917 -10.79 -25.75 -32.48
CA TRP A 917 -9.66 -26.56 -32.05
C TRP A 917 -9.33 -27.60 -33.12
N GLU A 918 -8.04 -27.77 -33.41
CA GLU A 918 -7.51 -28.81 -34.28
C GLU A 918 -6.75 -29.85 -33.46
N ALA A 919 -7.09 -31.13 -33.62
CA ALA A 919 -6.37 -32.21 -32.98
C ALA A 919 -4.99 -32.39 -33.65
N LYS A 920 -3.91 -32.43 -32.86
CA LYS A 920 -2.55 -32.64 -33.40
C LYS A 920 -2.29 -34.10 -33.79
N TRP A 921 -3.00 -35.04 -33.13
CA TRP A 921 -2.96 -36.48 -33.36
C TRP A 921 -4.27 -37.10 -32.84
N TRP A 922 -4.44 -38.41 -32.98
CA TRP A 922 -5.63 -39.12 -32.50
C TRP A 922 -5.87 -38.88 -31.00
N THR A 923 -7.05 -38.42 -30.61
CA THR A 923 -7.39 -38.10 -29.22
C THR A 923 -8.87 -38.36 -28.91
N GLN A 924 -9.14 -38.77 -27.68
CA GLN A 924 -10.48 -38.85 -27.08
C GLN A 924 -10.66 -37.83 -25.93
N ALA A 925 -9.63 -37.03 -25.63
CA ALA A 925 -9.71 -35.98 -24.63
C ALA A 925 -10.45 -34.76 -25.19
N ALA A 926 -11.23 -34.08 -24.35
CA ALA A 926 -11.87 -32.81 -24.71
C ALA A 926 -10.85 -31.80 -25.28
N PRO A 927 -11.25 -30.90 -26.18
CA PRO A 927 -10.36 -29.87 -26.70
C PRO A 927 -9.72 -29.03 -25.60
N GLY A 928 -8.40 -28.91 -25.66
CA GLY A 928 -7.55 -28.32 -24.61
C GLY A 928 -6.29 -29.13 -24.34
N GLY A 929 -5.35 -28.56 -23.59
CA GLY A 929 -4.08 -29.24 -23.25
C GLY A 929 -3.20 -29.57 -24.47
N GLN A 930 -2.34 -30.59 -24.35
CA GLN A 930 -1.27 -30.83 -25.34
C GLN A 930 -1.74 -31.44 -26.67
N ALA A 931 -2.84 -32.20 -26.65
CA ALA A 931 -3.35 -32.94 -27.81
C ALA A 931 -4.05 -32.04 -28.85
N TRP A 932 -4.35 -30.80 -28.48
CA TRP A 932 -5.10 -29.86 -29.30
C TRP A 932 -4.29 -28.59 -29.55
N ARG A 933 -4.60 -27.92 -30.66
CA ARG A 933 -4.13 -26.57 -30.99
C ARG A 933 -5.36 -25.73 -31.27
N GLN A 934 -5.49 -24.59 -30.59
CA GLN A 934 -6.49 -23.60 -30.95
C GLN A 934 -6.11 -23.00 -32.30
N VAL A 935 -7.06 -23.01 -33.24
CA VAL A 935 -6.90 -22.46 -34.60
C VAL A 935 -7.30 -21.00 -34.61
N CYS A 936 -8.38 -20.66 -33.92
CA CYS A 936 -8.95 -19.31 -33.83
C CYS A 936 -9.97 -19.26 -32.69
N SER A 937 -10.31 -18.05 -32.24
CA SER A 937 -11.50 -17.78 -31.41
C SER A 937 -12.70 -17.46 -32.32
N LEU A 938 -13.92 -17.73 -31.86
CA LEU A 938 -15.17 -17.58 -32.60
C LEU A 938 -16.05 -16.46 -32.06
#